data_AF-A0A7N4NLT7-F1
#
_entry.id   AF-A0A7N4NLT7-F1
#
_cell.length_a   1.000
_cell.length_b   1.000
_cell.length_c   1.000
_cell.angle_alpha   90.00
_cell.angle_beta   90.00
_cell.angle_gamma   90.00
#
_symmetry.space_group_name_H-M   'P 1'
#
loop_
_entity.id
_entity.type
_entity.pdbx_description
1 polymer ?
#
loop_
_entity_poly.entity_id
_entity_poly.type
_entity_poly.pdbx_seq_one_letter_code
_entity_poly.pdbx_strand_id
1 'polypeptide(L)'
;MKVFMFILMVLMESFQVFSSPFQAVNCLWHPYDSWSECDGCTKTQIRRRHIAVYGQYGGQPCVGDPFETQACVPTRGCPAEDGCGELFRCSSGQCLSKSLVCNRDRDCEDGSDEDLCEVPEDKPLCDVDRPPPHIEYTGAGFNVLTGQIKDTVINTKSFGGQCRKVFSGDQKEYYRLSANVLSYTFQVKVDNDFSYEFYNSSWSYIKHEETHFTSNHGRKHDSSKNENRNEKSYQLMVIQNNVEVAQFINNQPEFLNLAELFWKDLLHLPSLYDYSSYRRIIELYGTHYLQSGSLGGEYKVLFYVDTDKMKQYDFSLLDMQECTSRKLNLFFVKVSKQKCEELIELLKLASETKNKLLHGNAVVKGGSPALVAGLSYINIDDPDVNRRRYASWAATVGQYPQVIKQKLAPLYELVKEVPCASVKRLYLKRAIEEYLAEFDPCHCRPCKNGGLAVVVGTQCQCHCKPYTFGIACEHGFLVEDQAGAVDGRWGCWSPWSTCMVGKKVRRRSCDNPRPSGGGKFCIGDAFETQPCQNEELEHFRLIEPHCFDMSGVPTTSCPSPPPLENGFVQDTGPAFPVGRSIVYTCQDGYALIGDPVAKCGEDLTWLAGEKHCQKGTEKPVLTAQSCQPWEKLQNSRCVCKMPYECGPSLDICAQDGRTKRIVALTVCKLRVLECMGRSYTLTNSGSCTLPALTERTCGTCSIWEKCNAQTNKCVCRESAANCVEGGLNICVEVDGSEQTMTECEAGVLRCQGVSISIISIKSCGAKSK
;
A
#
# COMPACT_ATOMS: atom_id res chain seq x y z
N MET A 1 19.68 25.29 -76.91
CA MET A 1 18.68 24.23 -76.62
C MET A 1 19.26 22.91 -76.09
N LYS A 2 20.44 22.87 -75.43
CA LYS A 2 20.93 21.65 -74.74
C LYS A 2 21.14 21.81 -73.22
N VAL A 3 21.03 23.04 -72.69
CA VAL A 3 21.19 23.31 -71.25
C VAL A 3 19.86 23.31 -70.50
N PHE A 4 18.74 23.56 -71.20
CA PHE A 4 17.41 23.62 -70.58
C PHE A 4 16.77 22.25 -70.33
N MET A 5 17.25 21.19 -71.00
CA MET A 5 16.67 19.85 -70.86
C MET A 5 17.32 19.03 -69.74
N PHE A 6 18.53 19.39 -69.30
CA PHE A 6 19.21 18.75 -68.17
C PHE A 6 18.70 19.25 -66.81
N ILE A 7 18.19 20.49 -66.74
CA ILE A 7 17.67 21.07 -65.50
C ILE A 7 16.28 20.52 -65.16
N LEU A 8 15.48 20.09 -66.15
CA LEU A 8 14.18 19.47 -65.89
C LEU A 8 14.26 18.00 -65.44
N MET A 9 15.32 17.26 -65.78
CA MET A 9 15.51 15.89 -65.30
C MET A 9 16.13 15.86 -63.88
N VAL A 10 16.96 16.83 -63.51
CA VAL A 10 17.54 16.90 -62.15
C VAL A 10 16.53 17.41 -61.10
N LEU A 11 15.52 18.20 -61.50
CA LEU A 11 14.46 18.66 -60.59
C LEU A 11 13.33 17.65 -60.35
N MET A 12 13.28 16.53 -61.08
CA MET A 12 12.31 15.46 -60.84
C MET A 12 12.85 14.28 -60.00
N GLU A 13 14.14 14.25 -59.69
CA GLU A 13 14.73 13.20 -58.83
C GLU A 13 14.98 13.64 -57.37
N SER A 14 14.67 14.88 -56.99
CA SER A 14 14.88 15.39 -55.63
C SER A 14 13.60 15.63 -54.79
N PHE A 15 12.44 15.13 -55.23
CA PHE A 15 11.18 15.18 -54.46
C PHE A 15 10.60 13.79 -54.15
N GLN A 16 11.46 12.82 -53.83
CA GLN A 16 11.06 11.63 -53.07
C GLN A 16 11.78 11.61 -51.72
N VAL A 17 11.60 12.67 -50.93
CA VAL A 17 11.71 12.49 -49.46
C VAL A 17 10.46 11.74 -49.04
N PHE A 18 10.66 10.44 -48.82
CA PHE A 18 9.72 9.47 -48.28
C PHE A 18 8.74 10.06 -47.26
N SER A 19 7.54 10.44 -47.72
CA SER A 19 6.33 10.26 -46.93
C SER A 19 5.93 8.79 -47.12
N SER A 20 6.54 7.89 -46.34
CA SER A 20 6.03 6.54 -46.23
C SER A 20 4.61 6.65 -45.66
N PRO A 21 3.55 6.22 -46.40
CA PRO A 21 2.21 6.18 -45.84
C PRO A 21 2.24 5.32 -44.58
N PHE A 22 1.63 5.79 -43.50
CA PHE A 22 1.60 5.04 -42.25
C PHE A 22 0.94 3.70 -42.50
N GLN A 23 1.73 2.65 -42.46
CA GLN A 23 1.20 1.30 -42.53
C GLN A 23 0.51 1.01 -41.20
N ALA A 24 -0.77 0.67 -41.27
CA ALA A 24 -1.53 0.22 -40.13
C ALA A 24 -0.77 -0.90 -39.41
N VAL A 25 -0.58 -0.74 -38.10
CA VAL A 25 0.11 -1.72 -37.27
C VAL A 25 -0.97 -2.53 -36.59
N ASN A 26 -1.12 -3.80 -36.98
CA ASN A 26 -2.06 -4.69 -36.33
C ASN A 26 -1.48 -5.20 -35.02
N CYS A 27 -2.35 -5.40 -34.04
CA CYS A 27 -1.95 -5.92 -32.75
C CYS A 27 -1.48 -7.38 -32.87
N LEU A 28 -0.37 -7.71 -32.21
CA LEU A 28 0.21 -9.05 -32.19
C LEU A 28 0.45 -9.49 -30.74
N TRP A 29 0.00 -10.70 -30.42
CA TRP A 29 0.28 -11.35 -29.15
C TRP A 29 1.63 -12.06 -29.21
N HIS A 30 2.34 -12.10 -28.08
CA HIS A 30 3.34 -13.14 -27.85
C HIS A 30 2.67 -14.51 -27.71
N PRO A 31 3.42 -15.61 -27.92
CA PRO A 31 2.98 -16.93 -27.50
C PRO A 31 2.64 -16.94 -26.00
N TYR A 32 1.78 -17.88 -25.59
CA TYR A 32 1.50 -18.09 -24.18
C TYR A 32 2.76 -18.52 -23.42
N ASP A 33 2.90 -17.99 -22.21
CA ASP A 33 3.88 -18.42 -21.21
C ASP A 33 3.58 -19.87 -20.76
N SER A 34 4.50 -20.45 -20.00
CA SER A 34 4.29 -21.74 -19.34
C SER A 34 3.07 -21.70 -18.40
N TRP A 35 2.39 -22.84 -18.25
CA TRP A 35 1.31 -23.00 -17.27
C TRP A 35 1.80 -22.73 -15.85
N SER A 36 0.97 -22.05 -15.05
CA SER A 36 1.15 -21.89 -13.62
C SER A 36 1.09 -23.24 -12.90
N GLU A 37 1.46 -23.25 -11.62
CA GLU A 37 1.10 -24.37 -10.76
C GLU A 37 -0.42 -24.53 -10.66
N CYS A 38 -0.87 -25.75 -10.37
CA CYS A 38 -2.28 -26.07 -10.24
C CYS A 38 -2.81 -25.59 -8.87
N ASP A 39 -3.85 -24.76 -8.88
CA ASP A 39 -4.52 -24.28 -7.67
C ASP A 39 -5.25 -25.44 -6.95
N GLY A 40 -4.92 -25.65 -5.67
CA GLY A 40 -5.48 -26.72 -4.84
C GLY A 40 -6.97 -26.59 -4.52
N CYS A 41 -7.54 -25.39 -4.63
CA CYS A 41 -8.92 -25.08 -4.27
C CYS A 41 -9.82 -24.98 -5.50
N THR A 42 -9.36 -24.30 -6.56
CA THR A 42 -10.12 -24.20 -7.82
C THR A 42 -9.86 -25.36 -8.78
N LYS A 43 -8.77 -26.12 -8.58
CA LYS A 43 -8.31 -27.21 -9.46
C LYS A 43 -8.08 -26.73 -10.90
N THR A 44 -7.59 -25.50 -11.03
CA THR A 44 -7.28 -24.89 -12.32
C THR A 44 -5.84 -24.36 -12.35
N GLN A 45 -5.26 -24.37 -13.55
CA GLN A 45 -4.00 -23.73 -13.87
C GLN A 45 -4.27 -22.66 -14.90
N ILE A 46 -3.49 -21.58 -14.85
CA ILE A 46 -3.62 -20.43 -15.73
C ILE A 46 -2.33 -20.21 -16.49
N ARG A 47 -2.42 -19.78 -17.73
CA ARG A 47 -1.29 -19.23 -18.47
C ARG A 47 -1.69 -17.91 -19.09
N ARG A 48 -0.71 -17.05 -19.30
CA ARG A 48 -0.92 -15.72 -19.91
C ARG A 48 -0.09 -15.55 -21.16
N ARG A 49 -0.52 -14.61 -21.98
CA ARG A 49 0.28 -14.03 -23.07
C ARG A 49 0.23 -12.52 -22.96
N HIS A 50 1.28 -11.86 -23.38
CA HIS A 50 1.38 -10.40 -23.37
C HIS A 50 1.40 -9.86 -24.80
N ILE A 51 1.11 -8.58 -24.96
CA ILE A 51 1.06 -7.93 -26.27
C ILE A 51 2.50 -7.69 -26.74
N ALA A 52 2.87 -8.28 -27.87
CA ALA A 52 4.17 -8.06 -28.50
C ALA A 52 4.20 -6.72 -29.22
N VAL A 53 3.11 -6.41 -29.93
CA VAL A 53 2.96 -5.18 -30.70
C VAL A 53 1.55 -4.67 -30.49
N TYR A 54 1.42 -3.44 -30.00
CA TYR A 54 0.13 -2.77 -29.85
C TYR A 54 -0.40 -2.34 -31.21
N GLY A 55 -1.73 -2.42 -31.37
CA GLY A 55 -2.38 -1.93 -32.58
C GLY A 55 -2.22 -0.41 -32.71
N GLN A 56 -1.86 0.11 -33.89
CA GLN A 56 -1.63 1.55 -34.07
C GLN A 56 -1.96 2.00 -35.50
N TYR A 57 -2.21 3.30 -35.67
CA TYR A 57 -2.48 3.95 -36.96
C TYR A 57 -3.66 3.31 -37.72
N GLY A 58 -4.75 3.01 -37.01
CA GLY A 58 -5.94 2.37 -37.58
C GLY A 58 -5.82 0.85 -37.79
N GLY A 59 -4.76 0.22 -37.29
CA GLY A 59 -4.64 -1.23 -37.26
C GLY A 59 -5.61 -1.91 -36.30
N GLN A 60 -5.87 -3.20 -36.54
CA GLN A 60 -6.86 -3.97 -35.78
C GLN A 60 -6.43 -4.15 -34.31
N PRO A 61 -7.37 -4.06 -33.35
CA PRO A 61 -7.09 -4.39 -31.95
C PRO A 61 -6.82 -5.90 -31.81
N CYS A 62 -6.14 -6.27 -30.74
CA CYS A 62 -5.92 -7.69 -30.46
C CYS A 62 -7.25 -8.40 -30.18
N VAL A 63 -7.44 -9.56 -30.81
CA VAL A 63 -8.61 -10.43 -30.59
C VAL A 63 -8.19 -11.62 -29.71
N GLY A 64 -9.10 -12.03 -28.82
CA GLY A 64 -8.92 -13.14 -27.89
C GLY A 64 -8.34 -12.72 -26.53
N ASP A 65 -8.47 -13.62 -25.57
CA ASP A 65 -8.18 -13.31 -24.17
C ASP A 65 -6.67 -13.34 -23.87
N PRO A 66 -6.19 -12.48 -22.93
CA PRO A 66 -4.81 -12.49 -22.46
C PRO A 66 -4.52 -13.69 -21.54
N PHE A 67 -5.54 -14.32 -20.99
CA PHE A 67 -5.44 -15.49 -20.11
C PHE A 67 -6.13 -16.70 -20.72
N GLU A 68 -5.63 -17.87 -20.35
CA GLU A 68 -6.25 -19.14 -20.63
C GLU A 68 -6.23 -19.99 -19.36
N THR A 69 -7.38 -20.58 -19.02
CA THR A 69 -7.56 -21.39 -17.82
C THR A 69 -7.91 -22.82 -18.20
N GLN A 70 -7.27 -23.79 -17.57
CA GLN A 70 -7.51 -25.21 -17.79
C GLN A 70 -7.66 -25.95 -16.45
N ALA A 71 -8.47 -27.01 -16.43
CA ALA A 71 -8.50 -27.94 -15.30
C ALA A 71 -7.16 -28.68 -15.11
N CYS A 72 -6.80 -28.93 -13.86
CA CYS A 72 -5.58 -29.63 -13.47
C CYS A 72 -5.79 -30.45 -12.18
N VAL A 73 -4.83 -31.33 -11.88
CA VAL A 73 -4.81 -32.09 -10.63
C VAL A 73 -3.74 -31.48 -9.73
N PRO A 74 -4.11 -30.94 -8.55
CA PRO A 74 -3.16 -30.23 -7.72
C PRO A 74 -2.26 -31.20 -6.94
N THR A 75 -0.96 -30.87 -6.86
CA THR A 75 0.02 -31.61 -6.04
C THR A 75 -0.10 -31.26 -4.56
N ARG A 76 -0.64 -30.07 -4.25
CA ARG A 76 -0.92 -29.57 -2.91
C ARG A 76 -2.42 -29.42 -2.72
N GLY A 77 -2.96 -29.87 -1.60
CA GLY A 77 -4.37 -29.62 -1.26
C GLY A 77 -4.66 -28.12 -1.15
N CYS A 78 -5.93 -27.74 -1.20
CA CYS A 78 -6.34 -26.40 -0.80
C CYS A 78 -5.80 -26.12 0.61
N PRO A 79 -5.10 -25.00 0.88
CA PRO A 79 -4.67 -24.65 2.22
C PRO A 79 -5.91 -24.35 3.07
N ALA A 80 -6.52 -25.41 3.59
CA ALA A 80 -7.34 -25.35 4.76
C ALA A 80 -6.42 -25.67 5.93
N GLU A 81 -6.53 -24.85 6.98
CA GLU A 81 -6.05 -25.14 8.34
C GLU A 81 -4.62 -24.69 8.68
N ASP A 82 -4.43 -23.38 8.77
CA ASP A 82 -3.73 -22.84 9.94
C ASP A 82 -4.80 -22.46 10.97
N GLY A 83 -4.70 -23.01 12.17
CA GLY A 83 -5.61 -22.71 13.26
C GLY A 83 -5.47 -21.24 13.68
N CYS A 84 -6.60 -20.59 13.97
CA CYS A 84 -6.64 -19.21 14.47
C CYS A 84 -5.96 -19.01 15.85
N GLY A 85 -5.21 -19.98 16.36
CA GLY A 85 -4.60 -19.96 17.69
C GLY A 85 -5.65 -19.69 18.77
N GLU A 86 -5.49 -18.58 19.49
CA GLU A 86 -6.42 -18.11 20.52
C GLU A 86 -7.58 -17.25 19.98
N LEU A 87 -7.67 -17.04 18.66
CA LEU A 87 -8.72 -16.25 18.01
C LEU A 87 -9.89 -17.16 17.58
N PHE A 88 -11.08 -16.58 17.48
CA PHE A 88 -12.26 -17.24 16.93
C PHE A 88 -12.17 -17.34 15.42
N ARG A 89 -12.62 -18.45 14.85
CA ARG A 89 -12.57 -18.71 13.41
C ARG A 89 -13.98 -18.60 12.82
N CYS A 90 -14.19 -17.64 11.93
CA CYS A 90 -15.40 -17.56 11.12
C CYS A 90 -15.51 -18.80 10.20
N SER A 91 -16.71 -19.15 9.74
CA SER A 91 -16.90 -20.25 8.76
C SER A 91 -16.22 -19.95 7.43
N SER A 92 -16.08 -18.67 7.10
CA SER A 92 -15.25 -18.15 5.99
C SER A 92 -13.75 -18.44 6.12
N GLY A 93 -13.27 -18.69 7.35
CA GLY A 93 -11.88 -18.96 7.67
C GLY A 93 -11.13 -17.78 8.30
N GLN A 94 -11.68 -16.57 8.28
CA GLN A 94 -11.06 -15.40 8.92
C GLN A 94 -11.00 -15.56 10.44
N CYS A 95 -9.92 -15.05 11.05
CA CYS A 95 -9.71 -15.11 12.49
C CYS A 95 -10.08 -13.78 13.15
N LEU A 96 -10.96 -13.81 14.15
CA LEU A 96 -11.42 -12.65 14.92
C LEU A 96 -11.04 -12.75 16.39
N SER A 97 -10.92 -11.61 17.07
CA SER A 97 -10.75 -11.60 18.53
C SER A 97 -11.95 -12.27 19.21
N LYS A 98 -11.71 -13.09 20.24
CA LYS A 98 -12.76 -13.68 21.08
C LYS A 98 -13.69 -12.64 21.70
N SER A 99 -13.23 -11.40 21.85
CA SER A 99 -14.05 -10.27 22.32
C SER A 99 -15.15 -9.83 21.34
N LEU A 100 -15.09 -10.29 20.08
CA LEU A 100 -16.06 -9.98 19.04
C LEU A 100 -17.08 -11.10 18.83
N VAL A 101 -16.95 -12.21 19.56
CA VAL A 101 -17.87 -13.34 19.46
C VAL A 101 -19.06 -13.09 20.37
N CYS A 102 -20.27 -13.32 19.88
CA CYS A 102 -21.51 -13.15 20.64
C CYS A 102 -21.70 -11.73 21.22
N ASN A 103 -21.25 -10.71 20.49
CA ASN A 103 -21.40 -9.30 20.87
C ASN A 103 -22.62 -8.62 20.22
N ARG A 104 -23.45 -9.39 19.47
CA ARG A 104 -24.61 -8.94 18.67
C ARG A 104 -24.26 -8.04 17.48
N ASP A 105 -22.98 -7.90 17.15
CA ASP A 105 -22.51 -7.28 15.92
C ASP A 105 -22.05 -8.36 14.95
N ARG A 106 -22.32 -8.18 13.65
CA ARG A 106 -21.79 -9.07 12.62
C ARG A 106 -20.37 -8.64 12.26
N ASP A 107 -19.39 -9.18 12.96
CA ASP A 107 -17.97 -8.94 12.69
C ASP A 107 -17.40 -9.94 11.68
N CYS A 108 -17.89 -11.18 11.66
CA CYS A 108 -17.71 -12.08 10.52
C CYS A 108 -18.59 -11.62 9.34
N GLU A 109 -18.05 -11.59 8.10
CA GLU A 109 -18.87 -11.26 6.92
C GLU A 109 -19.98 -12.29 6.67
N ASP A 110 -19.76 -13.54 7.09
CA ASP A 110 -20.70 -14.65 7.08
C ASP A 110 -21.61 -14.70 8.33
N GLY A 111 -21.34 -13.87 9.36
CA GLY A 111 -22.14 -13.77 10.60
C GLY A 111 -22.02 -14.95 11.57
N SER A 112 -21.04 -15.83 11.35
CA SER A 112 -20.85 -17.05 12.15
C SER A 112 -20.38 -16.82 13.59
N ASP A 113 -19.95 -15.60 13.91
CA ASP A 113 -19.64 -15.13 15.27
C ASP A 113 -20.86 -15.02 16.19
N GLU A 114 -22.07 -15.02 15.62
CA GLU A 114 -23.33 -14.80 16.36
C GLU A 114 -24.27 -16.02 16.39
N ASP A 115 -23.89 -17.14 15.78
CA ASP A 115 -24.80 -18.29 15.57
C ASP A 115 -25.01 -19.16 16.84
N LEU A 116 -24.06 -19.19 17.79
CA LEU A 116 -24.04 -20.13 18.92
C LEU A 116 -23.83 -19.44 20.29
N CYS A 117 -24.66 -18.44 20.59
CA CYS A 117 -24.54 -17.66 21.82
C CYS A 117 -25.44 -18.17 22.95
N GLU A 118 -24.84 -18.80 23.96
CA GLU A 118 -25.53 -19.28 25.17
C GLU A 118 -25.77 -18.11 26.15
N VAL A 119 -26.96 -17.53 26.08
CA VAL A 119 -27.51 -16.44 26.92
C VAL A 119 -27.03 -15.02 26.51
N PRO A 120 -27.93 -14.13 26.05
CA PRO A 120 -27.54 -12.78 25.67
C PRO A 120 -27.34 -11.89 26.90
N GLU A 121 -26.22 -11.16 26.97
CA GLU A 121 -26.11 -10.02 27.88
C GLU A 121 -27.14 -8.93 27.49
N ASP A 122 -27.81 -8.35 28.49
CA ASP A 122 -29.06 -7.60 28.38
C ASP A 122 -28.98 -6.21 27.70
N LYS A 123 -27.95 -5.92 26.90
CA LYS A 123 -27.91 -4.66 26.14
C LYS A 123 -27.08 -4.77 24.86
N PRO A 124 -27.62 -4.38 23.69
CA PRO A 124 -26.81 -4.24 22.49
C PRO A 124 -25.70 -3.20 22.72
N LEU A 125 -24.50 -3.48 22.20
CA LEU A 125 -23.32 -2.62 22.36
C LEU A 125 -23.57 -1.19 21.84
N CYS A 126 -24.36 -1.09 20.77
CA CYS A 126 -24.79 0.16 20.16
C CYS A 126 -26.31 0.13 19.94
N ASP A 127 -26.96 1.27 20.13
CA ASP A 127 -28.37 1.51 19.80
C ASP A 127 -28.61 1.82 18.32
N VAL A 128 -27.53 1.95 17.53
CA VAL A 128 -27.56 2.30 16.10
C VAL A 128 -26.63 1.35 15.36
N ASP A 129 -27.16 0.44 14.54
CA ASP A 129 -26.35 -0.51 13.76
C ASP A 129 -26.32 -0.21 12.26
N ARG A 130 -26.90 0.93 11.85
CA ARG A 130 -26.97 1.33 10.45
C ARG A 130 -25.66 2.03 10.02
N PRO A 131 -24.90 1.49 9.06
CA PRO A 131 -23.73 2.19 8.53
C PRO A 131 -24.13 3.35 7.61
N PRO A 132 -23.24 4.34 7.39
CA PRO A 132 -23.43 5.38 6.38
C PRO A 132 -23.83 4.77 5.02
N PRO A 133 -24.76 5.39 4.28
CA PRO A 133 -25.14 4.92 2.96
C PRO A 133 -23.93 4.87 2.04
N HIS A 134 -23.81 3.79 1.26
CA HIS A 134 -22.74 3.62 0.27
C HIS A 134 -21.31 3.58 0.85
N ILE A 135 -21.17 3.21 2.12
CA ILE A 135 -19.87 3.01 2.77
C ILE A 135 -19.02 1.94 2.05
N GLU A 136 -19.65 0.98 1.36
CA GLU A 136 -18.97 -0.07 0.61
C GLU A 136 -17.99 0.47 -0.45
N TYR A 137 -18.26 1.65 -1.02
CA TYR A 137 -17.33 2.27 -1.96
C TYR A 137 -16.02 2.69 -1.30
N THR A 138 -15.99 2.97 0.00
CA THR A 138 -14.75 3.37 0.68
C THR A 138 -13.78 2.21 0.81
N GLY A 139 -14.28 0.97 0.80
CA GLY A 139 -13.47 -0.24 0.88
C GLY A 139 -13.11 -0.86 -0.47
N ALA A 140 -13.49 -0.22 -1.57
CA ALA A 140 -13.27 -0.74 -2.91
C ALA A 140 -11.82 -0.60 -3.38
N GLY A 141 -11.38 -1.56 -4.19
CA GLY A 141 -10.11 -1.48 -4.91
C GLY A 141 -10.16 -0.44 -6.03
N PHE A 142 -9.00 -0.03 -6.52
CA PHE A 142 -8.87 0.97 -7.59
C PHE A 142 -7.78 0.59 -8.60
N ASN A 143 -8.15 0.56 -9.88
CA ASN A 143 -7.19 0.39 -10.97
C ASN A 143 -6.75 1.74 -11.52
N VAL A 144 -5.47 2.04 -11.32
CA VAL A 144 -4.83 3.31 -11.63
C VAL A 144 -4.80 3.63 -13.12
N LEU A 145 -4.70 2.61 -13.98
CA LEU A 145 -4.60 2.75 -15.43
C LEU A 145 -5.96 2.94 -16.09
N THR A 146 -6.97 2.17 -15.65
CA THR A 146 -8.32 2.26 -16.23
C THR A 146 -9.18 3.35 -15.59
N GLY A 147 -8.75 3.89 -14.45
CA GLY A 147 -9.51 4.86 -13.67
C GLY A 147 -10.78 4.29 -13.03
N GLN A 148 -10.90 2.95 -12.93
CA GLN A 148 -12.12 2.27 -12.49
C GLN A 148 -11.98 1.73 -11.06
N ILE A 149 -13.11 1.79 -10.34
CA ILE A 149 -13.31 1.09 -9.07
C ILE A 149 -13.40 -0.41 -9.36
N LYS A 150 -12.79 -1.20 -8.48
CA LYS A 150 -12.66 -2.66 -8.53
C LYS A 150 -13.34 -3.29 -7.32
N ASP A 151 -13.22 -4.60 -7.18
CA ASP A 151 -13.86 -5.34 -6.10
C ASP A 151 -13.38 -4.88 -4.71
N THR A 152 -14.20 -5.16 -3.70
CA THR A 152 -13.94 -4.75 -2.31
C THR A 152 -12.69 -5.42 -1.75
N VAL A 153 -11.79 -4.62 -1.18
CA VAL A 153 -10.52 -5.07 -0.58
C VAL A 153 -10.48 -4.86 0.94
N ILE A 154 -11.25 -3.90 1.44
CA ILE A 154 -11.37 -3.57 2.87
C ILE A 154 -12.79 -3.91 3.33
N ASN A 155 -12.91 -4.61 4.45
CA ASN A 155 -14.20 -4.95 5.03
C ASN A 155 -14.87 -3.71 5.64
N THR A 156 -15.89 -3.16 4.99
CA THR A 156 -16.61 -1.99 5.50
C THR A 156 -17.82 -2.33 6.35
N LYS A 157 -18.11 -3.63 6.56
CA LYS A 157 -19.29 -4.11 7.28
C LYS A 157 -19.03 -4.31 8.78
N SER A 158 -17.82 -4.74 9.15
CA SER A 158 -17.47 -4.97 10.56
C SER A 158 -17.32 -3.65 11.34
N PHE A 159 -17.87 -3.64 12.56
CA PHE A 159 -17.77 -2.51 13.50
C PHE A 159 -16.64 -2.68 14.51
N GLY A 160 -16.08 -3.89 14.62
CA GLY A 160 -14.92 -4.21 15.46
C GLY A 160 -15.19 -3.98 16.94
N GLY A 161 -16.41 -4.23 17.40
CA GLY A 161 -16.82 -4.00 18.79
C GLY A 161 -16.77 -2.54 19.23
N GLN A 162 -16.88 -1.58 18.29
CA GLN A 162 -16.92 -0.15 18.60
C GLN A 162 -18.24 0.50 18.15
N CYS A 163 -18.84 1.32 19.01
CA CYS A 163 -20.05 2.10 18.71
C CYS A 163 -19.66 3.56 18.37
N ARG A 164 -19.02 3.76 17.22
CA ARG A 164 -18.59 5.09 16.73
C ARG A 164 -19.70 5.70 15.89
N LYS A 165 -20.42 6.69 16.44
CA LYS A 165 -21.54 7.34 15.74
C LYS A 165 -21.12 8.60 15.00
N VAL A 166 -21.74 8.82 13.84
CA VAL A 166 -21.67 10.07 13.08
C VAL A 166 -23.08 10.58 12.79
N PHE A 167 -23.25 11.89 12.85
CA PHE A 167 -24.55 12.53 12.64
C PHE A 167 -24.68 13.03 11.20
N SER A 168 -25.79 12.69 10.54
CA SER A 168 -26.14 13.26 9.23
C SER A 168 -27.09 14.45 9.43
N GLY A 169 -26.64 15.64 9.06
CA GLY A 169 -27.44 16.86 9.15
C GLY A 169 -28.68 16.83 8.25
N ASP A 170 -28.57 16.24 7.06
CA ASP A 170 -29.65 16.23 6.06
C ASP A 170 -30.80 15.30 6.45
N GLN A 171 -30.45 14.10 6.96
CA GLN A 171 -31.43 13.10 7.36
C GLN A 171 -31.82 13.22 8.85
N LYS A 172 -31.09 14.02 9.63
CA LYS A 172 -31.25 14.16 11.09
C LYS A 172 -31.18 12.82 11.84
N GLU A 173 -30.43 11.87 11.29
CA GLU A 173 -30.23 10.53 11.83
C GLU A 173 -28.76 10.29 12.19
N TYR A 174 -28.53 9.35 13.11
CA TYR A 174 -27.19 8.86 13.44
C TYR A 174 -26.88 7.60 12.62
N TYR A 175 -25.62 7.48 12.23
CA TYR A 175 -25.04 6.33 11.56
C TYR A 175 -23.86 5.80 12.35
N ARG A 176 -23.57 4.50 12.23
CA ARG A 176 -22.45 3.83 12.90
C ARG A 176 -21.29 3.62 11.92
N LEU A 177 -20.10 4.10 12.26
CA LEU A 177 -18.90 3.91 11.46
C LEU A 177 -18.35 2.50 11.64
N SER A 178 -17.90 1.90 10.54
CA SER A 178 -17.15 0.65 10.56
C SER A 178 -15.78 0.83 11.21
N ALA A 179 -15.17 -0.28 11.63
CA ALA A 179 -13.85 -0.31 12.26
C ALA A 179 -12.78 0.32 11.36
N ASN A 180 -12.90 0.11 10.05
CA ASN A 180 -11.91 0.52 9.05
C ASN A 180 -12.00 2.00 8.65
N VAL A 181 -13.16 2.64 8.83
CA VAL A 181 -13.34 4.06 8.48
C VAL A 181 -12.94 4.93 9.67
N LEU A 182 -11.87 5.70 9.53
CA LEU A 182 -11.35 6.60 10.57
C LEU A 182 -12.22 7.85 10.72
N SER A 183 -12.72 8.41 9.63
CA SER A 183 -13.61 9.57 9.65
C SER A 183 -14.59 9.51 8.49
N TYR A 184 -15.82 9.91 8.75
CA TYR A 184 -16.84 10.13 7.73
C TYR A 184 -17.59 11.41 8.07
N THR A 185 -17.58 12.36 7.15
CA THR A 185 -18.20 13.68 7.33
C THR A 185 -19.25 13.87 6.26
N PHE A 186 -20.52 13.96 6.67
CA PHE A 186 -21.61 14.38 5.78
C PHE A 186 -21.46 15.87 5.50
N GLN A 187 -21.29 16.23 4.24
CA GLN A 187 -21.25 17.62 3.82
C GLN A 187 -21.79 17.72 2.40
N VAL A 188 -22.87 18.47 2.22
CA VAL A 188 -23.34 18.83 0.89
C VAL A 188 -22.58 20.08 0.46
N LYS A 189 -21.53 19.87 -0.32
CA LYS A 189 -20.78 20.95 -0.96
C LYS A 189 -20.99 20.87 -2.46
N VAL A 190 -21.79 21.78 -2.97
CA VAL A 190 -21.92 22.03 -4.41
C VAL A 190 -20.99 23.19 -4.73
N ASP A 191 -20.10 23.00 -5.71
CA ASP A 191 -19.35 24.14 -6.24
C ASP A 191 -20.36 25.08 -6.90
N ASN A 192 -20.58 26.28 -6.33
CA ASN A 192 -21.64 27.20 -6.77
C ASN A 192 -21.43 27.72 -8.21
N ASP A 193 -20.20 27.66 -8.70
CA ASP A 193 -19.83 28.06 -10.06
C ASP A 193 -19.27 26.86 -10.83
N PHE A 194 -19.63 26.76 -12.10
CA PHE A 194 -18.96 25.86 -13.03
C PHE A 194 -17.54 26.36 -13.27
N SER A 195 -16.57 25.46 -13.24
CA SER A 195 -15.22 25.80 -13.69
C SER A 195 -15.08 25.52 -15.18
N TYR A 196 -14.45 26.48 -15.86
CA TYR A 196 -14.24 26.46 -17.29
C TYR A 196 -12.73 26.41 -17.54
N GLU A 197 -12.29 25.33 -18.16
CA GLU A 197 -10.90 25.17 -18.57
C GLU A 197 -10.82 25.12 -20.09
N PHE A 198 -9.77 25.72 -20.63
CA PHE A 198 -9.59 25.85 -22.07
C PHE A 198 -8.22 25.33 -22.46
N TYR A 199 -8.23 24.47 -23.47
CA TYR A 199 -7.07 23.74 -23.91
C TYR A 199 -6.89 23.94 -25.41
N ASN A 200 -5.65 24.16 -25.82
CA ASN A 200 -5.34 24.38 -27.24
C ASN A 200 -5.40 23.09 -28.07
N SER A 201 -5.43 21.92 -27.43
CA SER A 201 -5.42 20.59 -28.03
C SER A 201 -5.66 19.50 -26.99
N SER A 202 -6.02 18.28 -27.42
CA SER A 202 -6.18 17.15 -26.51
C SER A 202 -4.86 16.75 -25.86
N TRP A 203 -3.75 16.97 -26.56
CA TRP A 203 -2.41 16.84 -26.02
C TRP A 203 -2.20 17.71 -24.77
N SER A 204 -2.64 18.98 -24.81
CA SER A 204 -2.49 19.88 -23.66
C SER A 204 -3.37 19.48 -22.48
N TYR A 205 -4.57 18.97 -22.76
CA TYR A 205 -5.49 18.47 -21.73
C TYR A 205 -4.90 17.27 -20.99
N ILE A 206 -4.45 16.25 -21.73
CA ILE A 206 -3.88 15.02 -21.14
C ILE A 206 -2.60 15.34 -20.37
N LYS A 207 -1.75 16.21 -20.92
CA LYS A 207 -0.52 16.62 -20.23
C LYS A 207 -0.79 17.35 -18.91
N HIS A 208 -1.85 18.16 -18.87
CA HIS A 208 -2.27 18.83 -17.64
C HIS A 208 -2.80 17.84 -16.60
N GLU A 209 -3.66 16.91 -17.00
CA GLU A 209 -4.19 15.83 -16.13
C GLU A 209 -3.05 14.95 -15.57
N GLU A 210 -2.04 14.58 -16.38
CA GLU A 210 -0.88 13.81 -15.90
C GLU A 210 -0.11 14.53 -14.78
N THR A 211 0.02 15.87 -14.84
CA THR A 211 0.80 16.65 -13.85
C THR A 211 0.09 16.84 -12.50
N HIS A 212 -1.24 16.93 -12.49
CA HIS A 212 -2.01 17.14 -11.26
C HIS A 212 -2.05 15.91 -10.32
N PHE A 213 -1.78 14.71 -10.85
CA PHE A 213 -1.86 13.46 -10.09
C PHE A 213 -0.52 12.86 -9.66
N THR A 214 0.63 13.37 -10.14
CA THR A 214 1.99 12.89 -9.76
C THR A 214 2.47 13.34 -8.37
N SER A 215 1.56 13.51 -7.41
CA SER A 215 1.91 14.04 -6.07
C SER A 215 2.54 13.01 -5.12
N ASN A 216 2.54 11.70 -5.38
CA ASN A 216 3.35 10.72 -4.63
C ASN A 216 3.40 9.37 -5.37
N HIS A 217 4.59 9.01 -5.89
CA HIS A 217 5.02 7.64 -6.27
C HIS A 217 4.19 6.83 -7.29
N GLY A 218 3.54 7.47 -8.27
CA GLY A 218 3.01 6.76 -9.44
C GLY A 218 2.75 7.68 -10.62
N ARG A 219 3.33 7.37 -11.80
CA ARG A 219 2.89 7.96 -13.07
C ARG A 219 1.53 7.34 -13.40
N LYS A 220 0.46 8.11 -13.30
CA LYS A 220 -0.86 7.69 -13.77
C LYS A 220 -0.96 7.95 -15.26
N HIS A 221 -1.14 6.91 -16.06
CA HIS A 221 -1.84 7.04 -17.34
C HIS A 221 -3.31 7.05 -17.03
N ASP A 222 -3.93 8.22 -16.95
CA ASP A 222 -5.39 8.27 -16.97
C ASP A 222 -5.80 7.88 -18.38
N SER A 223 -6.33 6.66 -18.56
CA SER A 223 -7.01 6.27 -19.79
C SER A 223 -8.35 7.00 -19.84
N SER A 224 -8.29 8.32 -19.97
CA SER A 224 -9.48 9.12 -20.24
C SER A 224 -10.07 8.55 -21.52
N LYS A 225 -11.34 8.13 -21.44
CA LYS A 225 -12.17 7.69 -22.57
C LYS A 225 -12.49 8.90 -23.48
N ASN A 226 -11.47 9.67 -23.85
CA ASN A 226 -11.62 10.75 -24.79
C ASN A 226 -11.59 10.14 -26.19
N GLU A 227 -12.72 10.22 -26.89
CA GLU A 227 -12.75 9.95 -28.31
C GLU A 227 -11.71 10.83 -29.02
N ASN A 228 -10.74 10.19 -29.65
CA ASN A 228 -9.72 10.88 -30.41
C ASN A 228 -10.27 11.26 -31.79
N ARG A 229 -10.79 12.49 -31.92
CA ARG A 229 -11.25 13.03 -33.20
C ARG A 229 -10.07 13.48 -34.05
N ASN A 230 -9.56 12.57 -34.88
CA ASN A 230 -8.38 12.80 -35.70
C ASN A 230 -8.66 13.47 -37.05
N GLU A 231 -9.91 13.84 -37.35
CA GLU A 231 -10.28 14.36 -38.67
C GLU A 231 -9.81 15.80 -38.92
N LYS A 232 -9.75 16.62 -37.86
CA LYS A 232 -9.41 18.05 -37.92
C LYS A 232 -8.71 18.49 -36.64
N SER A 233 -8.06 19.65 -36.69
CA SER A 233 -7.51 20.28 -35.48
C SER A 233 -8.62 20.96 -34.67
N TYR A 234 -8.56 20.82 -33.36
CA TYR A 234 -9.56 21.35 -32.44
C TYR A 234 -8.93 21.97 -31.19
N GLN A 235 -9.62 22.95 -30.63
CA GLN A 235 -9.43 23.42 -29.26
C GLN A 235 -10.50 22.80 -28.38
N LEU A 236 -10.18 22.58 -27.09
CA LEU A 236 -11.13 22.02 -26.13
C LEU A 236 -11.57 23.07 -25.14
N MET A 237 -12.87 23.04 -24.87
CA MET A 237 -13.48 23.71 -23.75
C MET A 237 -14.03 22.64 -22.81
N VAL A 238 -13.55 22.63 -21.58
CA VAL A 238 -13.97 21.70 -20.53
C VAL A 238 -14.78 22.46 -19.50
N ILE A 239 -16.01 22.01 -19.28
CA ILE A 239 -16.90 22.53 -18.25
C ILE A 239 -17.00 21.47 -17.18
N GLN A 240 -16.69 21.84 -15.94
CA GLN A 240 -16.73 20.88 -14.84
C GLN A 240 -17.38 21.45 -13.57
N ASN A 241 -18.08 20.58 -12.85
CA ASN A 241 -18.65 20.87 -11.54
C ASN A 241 -18.65 19.61 -10.68
N ASN A 242 -18.46 19.77 -9.38
CA ASN A 242 -18.49 18.68 -8.42
C ASN A 242 -19.59 18.90 -7.39
N VAL A 243 -20.27 17.81 -7.04
CA VAL A 243 -21.24 17.74 -5.96
C VAL A 243 -20.67 16.76 -4.94
N GLU A 244 -20.15 17.23 -3.82
CA GLU A 244 -19.72 16.39 -2.71
C GLU A 244 -20.89 16.19 -1.74
N VAL A 245 -21.14 14.96 -1.31
CA VAL A 245 -22.17 14.62 -0.30
C VAL A 245 -21.56 14.11 1.00
N ALA A 246 -20.39 13.48 0.92
CA ALA A 246 -19.63 13.05 2.08
C ALA A 246 -18.14 13.02 1.79
N GLN A 247 -17.34 13.10 2.84
CA GLN A 247 -15.90 12.85 2.81
C GLN A 247 -15.56 11.70 3.74
N PHE A 248 -14.62 10.87 3.33
CA PHE A 248 -14.17 9.74 4.13
C PHE A 248 -12.65 9.64 4.19
N ILE A 249 -12.17 9.10 5.31
CA ILE A 249 -10.78 8.77 5.54
C ILE A 249 -10.75 7.37 6.13
N ASN A 250 -10.04 6.45 5.47
CA ASN A 250 -9.81 5.10 5.99
C ASN A 250 -8.66 5.10 6.99
N ASN A 251 -8.63 4.08 7.86
CA ASN A 251 -7.56 3.91 8.83
C ASN A 251 -6.22 3.54 8.13
N GLN A 252 -5.12 3.59 8.89
CA GLN A 252 -3.81 3.20 8.39
C GLN A 252 -3.76 1.70 8.06
N PRO A 253 -2.94 1.26 7.08
CA PRO A 253 -2.87 -0.13 6.62
C PRO A 253 -2.76 -1.17 7.75
N GLU A 254 -2.05 -0.85 8.84
CA GLU A 254 -1.86 -1.77 9.96
C GLU A 254 -3.18 -2.20 10.60
N PHE A 255 -4.16 -1.30 10.65
CA PHE A 255 -5.44 -1.50 11.35
C PHE A 255 -6.60 -1.85 10.42
N LEU A 256 -6.37 -2.01 9.11
CA LEU A 256 -7.44 -2.31 8.16
C LEU A 256 -7.75 -3.81 8.14
N ASN A 257 -9.01 -4.17 8.42
CA ASN A 257 -9.53 -5.52 8.24
C ASN A 257 -9.84 -5.76 6.76
N LEU A 258 -9.34 -6.86 6.21
CA LEU A 258 -9.50 -7.19 4.80
C LEU A 258 -10.89 -7.78 4.51
N ALA A 259 -11.39 -7.51 3.32
CA ALA A 259 -12.60 -8.18 2.83
C ALA A 259 -12.35 -9.69 2.67
N GLU A 260 -13.36 -10.51 2.94
CA GLU A 260 -13.25 -11.98 2.95
C GLU A 260 -12.69 -12.53 1.64
N LEU A 261 -13.28 -12.13 0.51
CA LEU A 261 -12.88 -12.60 -0.81
C LEU A 261 -11.42 -12.23 -1.13
N PHE A 262 -11.03 -10.99 -0.82
CA PHE A 262 -9.66 -10.52 -1.05
C PHE A 262 -8.65 -11.29 -0.19
N TRP A 263 -8.95 -11.47 1.10
CA TRP A 263 -8.12 -12.25 2.00
C TRP A 263 -7.97 -13.70 1.54
N LYS A 264 -9.07 -14.32 1.10
CA LYS A 264 -9.07 -15.67 0.54
C LYS A 264 -8.18 -15.77 -0.69
N ASP A 265 -8.33 -14.87 -1.65
CA ASP A 265 -7.50 -14.88 -2.85
C ASP A 265 -6.01 -14.64 -2.53
N LEU A 266 -5.68 -13.81 -1.52
CA LEU A 266 -4.31 -13.66 -1.02
C LEU A 266 -3.74 -14.93 -0.39
N LEU A 267 -4.56 -15.75 0.27
CA LEU A 267 -4.13 -17.05 0.81
C LEU A 267 -3.69 -17.99 -0.31
N HIS A 268 -4.41 -17.99 -1.44
CA HIS A 268 -4.17 -18.90 -2.57
C HIS A 268 -2.95 -18.51 -3.41
N LEU A 269 -2.42 -17.30 -3.23
CA LEU A 269 -1.21 -16.88 -3.93
C LEU A 269 -0.03 -17.80 -3.60
N PRO A 270 0.76 -18.20 -4.60
CA PRO A 270 1.92 -19.06 -4.40
C PRO A 270 3.00 -18.33 -3.58
N SER A 271 3.79 -19.10 -2.81
CA SER A 271 4.95 -18.57 -2.09
C SER A 271 6.17 -18.37 -3.00
N LEU A 272 6.16 -18.96 -4.19
CA LEU A 272 7.10 -18.68 -5.28
C LEU A 272 6.51 -17.62 -6.21
N TYR A 273 7.37 -16.78 -6.78
CA TYR A 273 6.91 -15.71 -7.67
C TYR A 273 6.41 -16.27 -9.00
N ASP A 274 5.10 -16.30 -9.17
CA ASP A 274 4.43 -16.55 -10.45
C ASP A 274 3.58 -15.33 -10.83
N TYR A 275 4.05 -14.56 -11.79
CA TYR A 275 3.38 -13.33 -12.19
C TYR A 275 1.92 -13.56 -12.64
N SER A 276 1.59 -14.70 -13.24
CA SER A 276 0.23 -14.96 -13.75
C SER A 276 -0.82 -14.99 -12.62
N SER A 277 -0.51 -15.65 -11.50
CA SER A 277 -1.34 -15.67 -10.30
C SER A 277 -1.51 -14.28 -9.67
N TYR A 278 -0.43 -13.50 -9.55
CA TYR A 278 -0.49 -12.15 -9.01
C TYR A 278 -1.22 -11.17 -9.94
N ARG A 279 -1.10 -11.36 -11.26
CA ARG A 279 -1.77 -10.52 -12.26
C ARG A 279 -3.29 -10.61 -12.13
N ARG A 280 -3.82 -11.79 -11.84
CA ARG A 280 -5.27 -12.00 -11.60
C ARG A 280 -5.79 -11.16 -10.44
N ILE A 281 -5.04 -11.08 -9.33
CA ILE A 281 -5.37 -10.22 -8.18
C ILE A 281 -5.46 -8.76 -8.62
N ILE A 282 -4.51 -8.30 -9.44
CA ILE A 282 -4.47 -6.93 -9.94
C ILE A 282 -5.68 -6.62 -10.85
N GLU A 283 -6.18 -7.61 -11.59
CA GLU A 283 -7.34 -7.42 -12.46
C GLU A 283 -8.66 -7.37 -11.68
N LEU A 284 -8.80 -8.21 -10.65
CA LEU A 284 -9.98 -8.29 -9.79
C LEU A 284 -10.06 -7.08 -8.85
N TYR A 285 -8.97 -6.80 -8.14
CA TYR A 285 -8.93 -5.83 -7.04
C TYR A 285 -8.24 -4.51 -7.40
N GLY A 286 -7.54 -4.45 -8.54
CA GLY A 286 -6.83 -3.26 -8.98
C GLY A 286 -5.41 -3.17 -8.44
N THR A 287 -4.90 -1.95 -8.43
CA THR A 287 -3.49 -1.64 -8.11
C THR A 287 -3.32 -0.89 -6.80
N HIS A 288 -4.38 -0.19 -6.39
CA HIS A 288 -4.41 0.70 -5.25
C HIS A 288 -5.72 0.49 -4.48
N TYR A 289 -5.75 0.95 -3.24
CA TYR A 289 -6.99 1.10 -2.48
C TYR A 289 -7.21 2.57 -2.13
N LEU A 290 -8.43 2.90 -1.70
CA LEU A 290 -8.80 4.26 -1.32
C LEU A 290 -8.29 4.58 0.09
N GLN A 291 -7.38 5.53 0.23
CA GLN A 291 -6.92 6.00 1.54
C GLN A 291 -7.88 7.05 2.10
N SER A 292 -8.32 7.97 1.25
CA SER A 292 -9.34 8.98 1.55
C SER A 292 -9.98 9.48 0.25
N GLY A 293 -11.12 10.14 0.35
CA GLY A 293 -11.78 10.73 -0.81
C GLY A 293 -13.12 11.37 -0.45
N SER A 294 -13.83 11.80 -1.48
CA SER A 294 -15.20 12.29 -1.35
C SER A 294 -16.16 11.34 -2.05
N LEU A 295 -17.34 11.14 -1.50
CA LEU A 295 -18.48 10.55 -2.19
C LEU A 295 -19.32 11.68 -2.77
N GLY A 296 -19.76 11.52 -4.01
CA GLY A 296 -20.44 12.59 -4.72
C GLY A 296 -20.66 12.32 -6.19
N GLY A 297 -20.74 13.40 -6.95
CA GLY A 297 -20.87 13.39 -8.41
C GLY A 297 -19.88 14.34 -9.03
N GLU A 298 -19.31 13.93 -10.16
CA GLU A 298 -18.43 14.73 -11.01
C GLU A 298 -19.11 14.88 -12.37
N TYR A 299 -19.36 16.10 -12.77
CA TYR A 299 -19.90 16.43 -14.09
C TYR A 299 -18.80 17.12 -14.89
N LYS A 300 -18.39 16.51 -16.00
CA LYS A 300 -17.47 17.09 -16.98
C LYS A 300 -18.10 17.03 -18.37
N VAL A 301 -18.07 18.13 -19.12
CA VAL A 301 -18.45 18.14 -20.54
C VAL A 301 -17.36 18.78 -21.36
N LEU A 302 -16.96 18.08 -22.41
CA LEU A 302 -15.90 18.47 -23.32
C LEU A 302 -16.52 18.89 -24.66
N PHE A 303 -16.23 20.11 -25.08
CA PHE A 303 -16.56 20.64 -26.41
C PHE A 303 -15.31 20.72 -27.26
N TYR A 304 -15.41 20.24 -28.51
CA TYR A 304 -14.34 20.24 -29.50
C TYR A 304 -14.63 21.30 -30.54
N VAL A 305 -13.91 22.42 -30.52
CA VAL A 305 -14.14 23.53 -31.46
C VAL A 305 -13.10 23.50 -32.57
N ASP A 306 -13.55 23.42 -33.82
CA ASP A 306 -12.69 23.37 -35.01
C ASP A 306 -11.82 24.64 -35.11
N THR A 307 -10.49 24.48 -35.11
CA THR A 307 -9.55 25.61 -35.14
C THR A 307 -9.65 26.47 -36.39
N ASP A 308 -9.99 25.87 -37.53
CA ASP A 308 -10.06 26.62 -38.80
C ASP A 308 -11.32 27.49 -38.83
N LYS A 309 -12.40 27.00 -38.22
CA LYS A 309 -13.61 27.79 -37.99
C LYS A 309 -13.38 28.92 -37.01
N MET A 310 -12.65 28.68 -35.93
CA MET A 310 -12.27 29.76 -35.01
C MET A 310 -11.47 30.87 -35.71
N LYS A 311 -10.50 30.52 -36.57
CA LYS A 311 -9.76 31.50 -37.37
C LYS A 311 -10.65 32.24 -38.36
N GLN A 312 -11.57 31.54 -39.01
CA GLN A 312 -12.51 32.14 -39.97
C GLN A 312 -13.38 33.24 -39.31
N TYR A 313 -13.75 33.06 -38.04
CA TYR A 313 -14.55 34.01 -37.27
C TYR A 313 -13.69 34.97 -36.41
N ASP A 314 -12.37 35.01 -36.60
CA ASP A 314 -11.42 35.81 -35.79
C ASP A 314 -11.61 35.63 -34.27
N PHE A 315 -11.76 34.37 -33.85
CA PHE A 315 -12.09 33.99 -32.48
C PHE A 315 -10.89 33.36 -31.77
N SER A 316 -10.54 33.86 -30.58
CA SER A 316 -9.41 33.36 -29.77
C SER A 316 -9.83 32.63 -28.50
N LEU A 317 -8.87 31.91 -27.89
CA LEU A 317 -9.07 31.22 -26.61
C LEU A 317 -9.31 32.20 -25.44
N LEU A 318 -8.77 33.43 -25.56
CA LEU A 318 -9.03 34.53 -24.63
C LEU A 318 -10.47 35.07 -24.77
N ASP A 319 -10.98 35.16 -26.00
CA ASP A 319 -12.38 35.54 -26.23
C ASP A 319 -13.33 34.48 -25.64
N MET A 320 -12.95 33.20 -25.74
CA MET A 320 -13.66 32.08 -25.11
C MET A 320 -13.71 32.23 -23.58
N GLN A 321 -12.57 32.55 -22.97
CA GLN A 321 -12.48 32.86 -21.54
C GLN A 321 -13.26 34.11 -21.15
N GLU A 322 -13.28 35.16 -21.97
CA GLU A 322 -14.09 36.36 -21.69
C GLU A 322 -15.59 36.04 -21.72
N CYS A 323 -16.00 35.18 -22.65
CA CYS A 323 -17.38 34.72 -22.75
C CYS A 323 -17.83 33.81 -21.61
N THR A 324 -16.93 33.21 -20.82
CA THR A 324 -17.29 32.39 -19.64
C THR A 324 -17.00 33.05 -18.29
N SER A 325 -16.00 33.94 -18.22
CA SER A 325 -15.57 34.61 -16.98
C SER A 325 -16.55 35.67 -16.46
N ARG A 326 -17.42 36.22 -17.32
CA ARG A 326 -18.35 37.31 -16.96
C ARG A 326 -19.71 36.81 -16.45
N LYS A 327 -19.80 36.01 -15.39
CA LYS A 327 -21.11 35.47 -14.92
C LYS A 327 -21.99 34.92 -16.07
N LEU A 328 -21.35 34.54 -17.18
CA LEU A 328 -21.91 33.80 -18.29
C LEU A 328 -21.64 32.36 -17.93
N ASN A 329 -22.38 31.96 -16.91
CA ASN A 329 -22.69 30.59 -16.70
C ASN A 329 -23.21 30.06 -18.06
N LEU A 330 -22.62 29.03 -18.65
CA LEU A 330 -23.12 28.45 -19.91
C LEU A 330 -24.57 27.92 -19.79
N PHE A 331 -25.06 27.87 -18.55
CA PHE A 331 -26.41 27.56 -18.13
C PHE A 331 -27.29 28.79 -17.85
N PHE A 332 -26.79 30.04 -17.95
CA PHE A 332 -27.48 31.24 -17.47
C PHE A 332 -27.05 32.56 -18.19
N VAL A 333 -28.07 33.32 -18.63
CA VAL A 333 -28.08 34.72 -19.09
C VAL A 333 -28.03 34.96 -20.61
N LYS A 334 -28.95 35.81 -21.09
CA LYS A 334 -28.98 36.38 -22.46
C LYS A 334 -27.63 37.02 -22.78
N VAL A 335 -26.93 36.46 -23.74
CA VAL A 335 -25.67 36.98 -24.25
C VAL A 335 -25.90 38.37 -24.84
N SER A 336 -25.17 39.39 -24.37
CA SER A 336 -25.31 40.78 -24.82
C SER A 336 -24.13 41.26 -25.68
N LYS A 337 -23.16 40.39 -25.95
CA LYS A 337 -21.95 40.70 -26.73
C LYS A 337 -21.91 39.87 -28.01
N GLN A 338 -21.74 40.55 -29.14
CA GLN A 338 -21.66 39.97 -30.49
C GLN A 338 -20.66 38.80 -30.60
N LYS A 339 -19.44 38.94 -30.03
CA LYS A 339 -18.44 37.85 -30.02
C LYS A 339 -18.93 36.56 -29.33
N CYS A 340 -19.73 36.65 -28.28
CA CYS A 340 -20.22 35.45 -27.59
C CYS A 340 -21.38 34.78 -28.34
N GLU A 341 -22.10 35.51 -29.21
CA GLU A 341 -23.04 34.92 -30.16
C GLU A 341 -22.29 34.15 -31.26
N GLU A 342 -21.14 34.65 -31.72
CA GLU A 342 -20.26 33.95 -32.67
C GLU A 342 -19.70 32.65 -32.07
N LEU A 343 -19.34 32.64 -30.79
CA LEU A 343 -18.92 31.42 -30.07
C LEU A 343 -20.03 30.34 -30.07
N ILE A 344 -21.28 30.75 -29.87
CA ILE A 344 -22.43 29.85 -29.90
C ILE A 344 -22.59 29.21 -31.29
N GLU A 345 -22.42 29.99 -32.36
CA GLU A 345 -22.46 29.46 -33.73
C GLU A 345 -21.30 28.49 -34.01
N LEU A 346 -20.08 28.78 -33.52
CA LEU A 346 -18.94 27.88 -33.61
C LEU A 346 -19.20 26.54 -32.89
N LEU A 347 -19.82 26.58 -31.71
CA LEU A 347 -20.18 25.37 -30.96
C LEU A 347 -21.28 24.56 -31.68
N LYS A 348 -22.25 25.22 -32.33
CA LYS A 348 -23.28 24.52 -33.14
C LYS A 348 -22.66 23.80 -34.32
N LEU A 349 -21.74 24.45 -35.02
CA LEU A 349 -20.99 23.87 -36.14
C LEU A 349 -20.18 22.64 -35.71
N ALA A 350 -19.60 22.67 -34.52
CA ALA A 350 -18.85 21.55 -33.94
C ALA A 350 -19.72 20.35 -33.52
N SER A 351 -20.99 20.58 -33.21
CA SER A 351 -21.91 19.58 -32.69
C SER A 351 -22.59 18.74 -33.80
N GLU A 352 -22.40 19.07 -35.08
CA GLU A 352 -23.02 18.41 -36.25
C GLU A 352 -24.56 18.36 -36.23
N THR A 353 -25.21 19.06 -35.29
CA THR A 353 -26.67 19.11 -35.13
C THR A 353 -27.24 20.31 -35.88
N LYS A 354 -28.25 20.07 -36.71
CA LYS A 354 -29.02 21.14 -37.39
C LYS A 354 -29.93 21.93 -36.43
N ASN A 355 -30.10 21.45 -35.20
CA ASN A 355 -30.95 22.03 -34.16
C ASN A 355 -30.11 22.85 -33.17
N LYS A 356 -30.75 23.73 -32.40
CA LYS A 356 -30.13 24.58 -31.36
C LYS A 356 -29.71 23.83 -30.08
N LEU A 357 -29.46 22.54 -30.22
CA LEU A 357 -29.04 21.63 -29.16
C LEU A 357 -27.57 21.27 -29.42
N LEU A 358 -26.69 21.74 -28.55
CA LEU A 358 -25.28 21.37 -28.55
C LEU A 358 -25.13 19.99 -27.94
N HIS A 359 -24.37 19.13 -28.58
CA HIS A 359 -23.93 17.85 -28.06
C HIS A 359 -22.44 17.97 -27.71
N GLY A 360 -22.12 17.70 -26.44
CA GLY A 360 -20.76 17.63 -25.93
C GLY A 360 -20.46 16.23 -25.41
N ASN A 361 -19.18 15.88 -25.38
CA ASN A 361 -18.74 14.61 -24.83
C ASN A 361 -18.78 14.71 -23.30
N ALA A 362 -19.85 14.18 -22.70
CA ALA A 362 -20.05 14.22 -21.26
C ALA A 362 -19.39 13.04 -20.55
N VAL A 363 -18.54 13.35 -19.58
CA VAL A 363 -17.96 12.41 -18.62
C VAL A 363 -18.60 12.70 -17.27
N VAL A 364 -19.60 11.90 -16.91
CA VAL A 364 -20.37 12.07 -15.67
C VAL A 364 -20.15 10.88 -14.76
N LYS A 365 -19.80 11.14 -13.50
CA LYS A 365 -19.73 10.14 -12.42
C LYS A 365 -20.79 10.47 -11.37
N GLY A 366 -21.48 9.44 -10.90
CA GLY A 366 -22.55 9.59 -9.91
C GLY A 366 -23.86 10.14 -10.47
N GLY A 367 -24.91 10.07 -9.65
CA GLY A 367 -26.28 10.38 -10.02
C GLY A 367 -26.98 9.28 -10.82
N SER A 368 -28.27 9.46 -11.06
CA SER A 368 -29.10 8.47 -11.74
C SER A 368 -28.66 8.29 -13.21
N PRO A 369 -28.36 7.04 -13.65
CA PRO A 369 -27.97 6.77 -15.04
C PRO A 369 -29.00 7.26 -16.08
N ALA A 370 -30.29 7.28 -15.72
CA ALA A 370 -31.36 7.74 -16.60
C ALA A 370 -31.25 9.24 -16.96
N LEU A 371 -30.63 10.05 -16.09
CA LEU A 371 -30.47 11.49 -16.30
C LEU A 371 -29.13 11.84 -16.97
N VAL A 372 -28.14 10.95 -16.88
CA VAL A 372 -26.78 11.18 -17.40
C VAL A 372 -26.78 11.44 -18.90
N ALA A 373 -27.53 10.66 -19.69
CA ALA A 373 -27.57 10.82 -21.15
C ALA A 373 -28.00 12.24 -21.58
N GLY A 374 -28.96 12.83 -20.85
CA GLY A 374 -29.46 14.18 -21.13
C GLY A 374 -28.44 15.29 -20.85
N LEU A 375 -27.44 15.05 -19.99
CA LEU A 375 -26.42 16.03 -19.63
C LEU A 375 -25.37 16.24 -20.73
N SER A 376 -25.29 15.32 -21.70
CA SER A 376 -24.48 15.53 -22.91
C SER A 376 -25.03 16.60 -23.83
N TYR A 377 -26.30 16.99 -23.64
CA TYR A 377 -26.98 17.97 -24.47
C TYR A 377 -27.16 19.30 -23.75
N ILE A 378 -26.73 20.40 -24.37
CA ILE A 378 -26.93 21.76 -23.87
C ILE A 378 -27.86 22.52 -24.82
N ASN A 379 -29.00 22.98 -24.29
CA ASN A 379 -29.96 23.81 -25.03
C ASN A 379 -29.55 25.28 -24.96
N ILE A 380 -29.20 25.89 -26.08
CA ILE A 380 -28.72 27.27 -26.10
C ILE A 380 -29.85 28.30 -25.89
N ASP A 381 -31.06 28.00 -26.38
CA ASP A 381 -32.19 28.94 -26.33
C ASP A 381 -32.80 29.07 -24.94
N ASP A 382 -32.78 27.98 -24.18
CA ASP A 382 -33.41 27.89 -22.86
C ASP A 382 -32.39 27.40 -21.83
N PRO A 383 -31.64 28.35 -21.22
CA PRO A 383 -30.68 28.03 -20.18
C PRO A 383 -31.34 27.45 -18.91
N ASP A 384 -32.61 27.78 -18.66
CA ASP A 384 -33.36 27.27 -17.51
C ASP A 384 -33.69 25.77 -17.65
N VAL A 385 -33.85 25.26 -18.87
CA VAL A 385 -33.95 23.81 -19.13
C VAL A 385 -32.67 23.10 -18.72
N ASN A 386 -31.50 23.67 -19.06
CA ASN A 386 -30.23 23.08 -18.70
C ASN A 386 -30.01 23.11 -17.19
N ARG A 387 -30.34 24.23 -16.51
CA ARG A 387 -30.32 24.30 -15.04
C ARG A 387 -31.17 23.21 -14.43
N ARG A 388 -32.42 23.09 -14.89
CA ARG A 388 -33.35 22.10 -14.34
C ARG A 388 -32.83 20.68 -14.55
N ARG A 389 -32.24 20.38 -15.70
CA ARG A 389 -31.63 19.08 -15.98
C ARG A 389 -30.45 18.79 -15.07
N TYR A 390 -29.53 19.75 -14.93
CA TYR A 390 -28.39 19.64 -14.02
C TYR A 390 -28.85 19.48 -12.56
N ALA A 391 -29.75 20.34 -12.09
CA ALA A 391 -30.29 20.28 -10.73
C ALA A 391 -31.02 18.96 -10.45
N SER A 392 -31.76 18.44 -11.43
CA SER A 392 -32.41 17.12 -11.32
C SER A 392 -31.39 16.00 -11.17
N TRP A 393 -30.29 16.03 -11.93
CA TRP A 393 -29.20 15.08 -11.75
C TRP A 393 -28.49 15.26 -10.40
N ALA A 394 -28.11 16.48 -10.05
CA ALA A 394 -27.42 16.81 -8.80
C ALA A 394 -28.23 16.36 -7.57
N ALA A 395 -29.56 16.50 -7.61
CA ALA A 395 -30.46 16.00 -6.56
C ALA A 395 -30.41 14.46 -6.40
N THR A 396 -30.08 13.71 -7.46
CA THR A 396 -29.92 12.25 -7.40
C THR A 396 -28.55 11.79 -6.93
N VAL A 397 -27.55 12.68 -6.86
CA VAL A 397 -26.18 12.33 -6.46
C VAL A 397 -26.14 11.78 -5.03
N GLY A 398 -26.98 12.29 -4.13
CA GLY A 398 -27.06 11.76 -2.77
C GLY A 398 -27.55 10.30 -2.69
N GLN A 399 -28.34 9.84 -3.67
CA GLN A 399 -28.85 8.46 -3.75
C GLN A 399 -27.96 7.52 -4.57
N TYR A 400 -27.17 8.09 -5.50
CA TYR A 400 -26.28 7.33 -6.37
C TYR A 400 -24.88 7.96 -6.39
N PRO A 401 -24.21 8.09 -5.24
CA PRO A 401 -22.88 8.69 -5.21
C PRO A 401 -21.85 7.75 -5.87
N GLN A 402 -20.76 8.35 -6.34
CA GLN A 402 -19.55 7.68 -6.77
C GLN A 402 -18.35 8.30 -6.05
N VAL A 403 -17.23 7.58 -6.02
CA VAL A 403 -15.98 8.10 -5.43
C VAL A 403 -15.40 9.16 -6.36
N ILE A 404 -15.17 10.34 -5.82
CA ILE A 404 -14.52 11.49 -6.47
C ILE A 404 -13.39 12.02 -5.58
N LYS A 405 -12.47 12.81 -6.14
CA LYS A 405 -11.36 13.46 -5.40
C LYS A 405 -10.56 12.48 -4.52
N GLN A 406 -10.34 11.26 -5.00
CA GLN A 406 -9.71 10.19 -4.25
C GLN A 406 -8.20 10.36 -4.08
N LYS A 407 -7.70 9.96 -2.90
CA LYS A 407 -6.29 9.70 -2.62
C LYS A 407 -6.08 8.19 -2.52
N LEU A 408 -5.06 7.72 -3.23
CA LEU A 408 -4.78 6.30 -3.42
C LEU A 408 -3.54 5.89 -2.64
N ALA A 409 -3.56 4.68 -2.09
CA ALA A 409 -2.39 4.02 -1.52
C ALA A 409 -2.18 2.65 -2.17
N PRO A 410 -0.94 2.14 -2.27
CA PRO A 410 -0.66 0.92 -3.01
C PRO A 410 -1.36 -0.31 -2.41
N LEU A 411 -1.95 -1.16 -3.26
CA LEU A 411 -2.75 -2.30 -2.79
C LEU A 411 -1.91 -3.33 -2.02
N TYR A 412 -0.63 -3.49 -2.38
CA TYR A 412 0.25 -4.45 -1.73
C TYR A 412 0.50 -4.16 -0.24
N GLU A 413 0.24 -2.94 0.25
CA GLU A 413 0.39 -2.59 1.67
C GLU A 413 -0.64 -3.28 2.55
N LEU A 414 -1.77 -3.71 1.98
CA LEU A 414 -2.82 -4.43 2.69
C LEU A 414 -2.48 -5.92 2.95
N VAL A 415 -1.40 -6.45 2.38
CA VAL A 415 -0.98 -7.85 2.57
C VAL A 415 -0.27 -7.99 3.92
N LYS A 416 -0.97 -8.53 4.92
CA LYS A 416 -0.46 -8.71 6.29
C LYS A 416 -0.84 -10.04 6.95
N GLU A 417 -2.11 -10.35 7.08
CA GLU A 417 -2.63 -11.46 7.90
C GLU A 417 -2.80 -12.74 7.07
N VAL A 418 -1.75 -13.10 6.31
CA VAL A 418 -1.71 -14.29 5.44
C VAL A 418 -0.37 -15.02 5.61
N PRO A 419 -0.31 -16.35 5.42
CA PRO A 419 0.95 -17.08 5.42
C PRO A 419 1.87 -16.50 4.34
N CYS A 420 3.15 -16.36 4.68
CA CYS A 420 4.16 -15.72 3.84
C CYS A 420 3.81 -14.29 3.44
N ALA A 421 3.12 -13.52 4.30
CA ALA A 421 2.67 -12.17 3.98
C ALA A 421 3.80 -11.25 3.51
N SER A 422 4.97 -11.32 4.15
CA SER A 422 6.12 -10.48 3.80
C SER A 422 6.60 -10.77 2.38
N VAL A 423 6.74 -12.04 2.03
CA VAL A 423 7.12 -12.51 0.70
C VAL A 423 6.05 -12.18 -0.34
N LYS A 424 4.78 -12.47 -0.03
CA LYS A 424 3.64 -12.20 -0.93
C LYS A 424 3.46 -10.71 -1.19
N ARG A 425 3.65 -9.86 -0.18
CA ARG A 425 3.63 -8.39 -0.29
C ARG A 425 4.70 -7.91 -1.27
N LEU A 426 5.93 -8.40 -1.13
CA LEU A 426 7.03 -8.05 -2.03
C LEU A 426 6.74 -8.48 -3.47
N TYR A 427 6.23 -9.70 -3.65
CA TYR A 427 5.86 -10.22 -4.97
C TYR A 427 4.67 -9.48 -5.60
N LEU A 428 3.67 -9.11 -4.81
CA LEU A 428 2.56 -8.30 -5.30
C LEU A 428 3.02 -6.89 -5.69
N LYS A 429 3.94 -6.29 -4.92
CA LYS A 429 4.60 -5.03 -5.31
C LYS A 429 5.30 -5.17 -6.67
N ARG A 430 6.15 -6.19 -6.82
CA ARG A 430 6.83 -6.49 -8.08
C ARG A 430 5.84 -6.71 -9.23
N ALA A 431 4.76 -7.45 -8.99
CA ALA A 431 3.74 -7.70 -10.00
C ALA A 431 2.98 -6.41 -10.40
N ILE A 432 2.68 -5.53 -9.45
CA ILE A 432 2.07 -4.23 -9.77
C ILE A 432 3.03 -3.38 -10.60
N GLU A 433 4.34 -3.37 -10.29
CA GLU A 433 5.34 -2.66 -11.08
C GLU A 433 5.45 -3.22 -12.51
N GLU A 434 5.48 -4.55 -12.67
CA GLU A 434 5.47 -5.21 -13.98
C GLU A 434 4.16 -4.92 -14.74
N TYR A 435 3.00 -4.93 -14.07
CA TYR A 435 1.71 -4.56 -14.67
C TYR A 435 1.69 -3.14 -15.21
N LEU A 436 2.18 -2.17 -14.44
CA LEU A 436 2.22 -0.78 -14.89
C LEU A 436 3.18 -0.60 -16.08
N ALA A 437 4.26 -1.37 -16.14
CA ALA A 437 5.20 -1.36 -17.26
C ALA A 437 4.64 -2.00 -18.54
N GLU A 438 3.67 -2.92 -18.44
CA GLU A 438 2.99 -3.48 -19.62
C GLU A 438 2.21 -2.40 -20.39
N PHE A 439 1.58 -1.47 -19.69
CA PHE A 439 0.76 -0.40 -20.30
C PHE A 439 1.51 0.92 -20.49
N ASP A 440 2.83 0.93 -20.32
CA ASP A 440 3.64 2.12 -20.57
C ASP A 440 3.59 2.47 -22.08
N PRO A 441 3.29 3.73 -22.47
CA PRO A 441 3.26 4.14 -23.86
C PRO A 441 4.60 4.06 -24.59
N CYS A 442 5.69 3.69 -23.91
CA CYS A 442 6.94 3.31 -24.54
C CYS A 442 6.76 2.19 -25.58
N HIS A 443 5.72 1.34 -25.46
CA HIS A 443 5.41 0.27 -26.41
C HIS A 443 4.78 0.78 -27.71
N CYS A 444 4.27 2.02 -27.70
CA CYS A 444 3.71 2.65 -28.88
C CYS A 444 4.80 3.23 -29.79
N ARG A 445 4.58 3.24 -31.10
CA ARG A 445 5.42 3.98 -32.05
C ARG A 445 5.19 5.49 -31.87
N PRO A 446 6.17 6.34 -32.22
CA PRO A 446 6.05 7.77 -31.99
C PRO A 446 5.02 8.40 -32.95
N CYS A 447 4.23 9.33 -32.44
CA CYS A 447 3.30 10.12 -33.25
C CYS A 447 4.05 11.24 -34.01
N LYS A 448 3.53 11.68 -35.16
CA LYS A 448 4.11 12.79 -35.91
C LYS A 448 3.85 14.12 -35.20
N ASN A 449 4.58 15.14 -35.63
CA ASN A 449 4.46 16.52 -35.14
C ASN A 449 4.53 16.64 -33.61
N GLY A 450 5.24 15.72 -32.94
CA GLY A 450 5.38 15.70 -31.48
C GLY A 450 4.09 15.32 -30.73
N GLY A 451 3.17 14.58 -31.36
CA GLY A 451 1.98 14.05 -30.71
C GLY A 451 2.30 13.08 -29.55
N LEU A 452 1.36 12.95 -28.61
CA LEU A 452 1.49 12.11 -27.43
C LEU A 452 0.83 10.75 -27.69
N ALA A 453 1.63 9.68 -27.66
CA ALA A 453 1.12 8.32 -27.68
C ALA A 453 0.62 7.90 -26.30
N VAL A 454 -0.58 7.32 -26.25
CA VAL A 454 -1.24 6.76 -25.05
C VAL A 454 -1.78 5.35 -25.39
N VAL A 455 -1.70 4.42 -24.43
CA VAL A 455 -2.23 3.06 -24.57
C VAL A 455 -3.68 3.03 -24.06
N VAL A 456 -4.60 2.58 -24.90
CA VAL A 456 -6.01 2.35 -24.55
C VAL A 456 -6.35 0.90 -24.88
N GLY A 457 -6.43 0.05 -23.85
CA GLY A 457 -6.62 -1.39 -24.02
C GLY A 457 -5.45 -2.02 -24.77
N THR A 458 -5.69 -2.50 -25.99
CA THR A 458 -4.70 -3.16 -26.85
C THR A 458 -4.25 -2.29 -28.04
N GLN A 459 -4.58 -0.99 -28.01
CA GLN A 459 -4.26 -0.04 -29.07
C GLN A 459 -3.55 1.20 -28.56
N CYS A 460 -2.68 1.76 -29.40
CA CYS A 460 -2.02 3.02 -29.21
C CYS A 460 -2.77 4.13 -29.95
N GLN A 461 -3.12 5.20 -29.24
CA GLN A 461 -3.76 6.39 -29.79
C GLN A 461 -2.81 7.59 -29.72
N CYS A 462 -2.84 8.42 -30.76
CA CYS A 462 -2.01 9.62 -30.87
C CYS A 462 -2.83 10.87 -30.58
N HIS A 463 -2.55 11.55 -29.46
CA HIS A 463 -3.14 12.85 -29.15
C HIS A 463 -2.29 13.98 -29.73
N CYS A 464 -2.89 14.76 -30.61
CA CYS A 464 -2.19 15.71 -31.46
C CYS A 464 -1.93 17.04 -30.77
N LYS A 465 -0.79 17.67 -31.10
CA LYS A 465 -0.47 19.04 -30.72
C LYS A 465 -1.44 20.02 -31.42
N PRO A 466 -1.56 21.27 -30.95
CA PRO A 466 -2.45 22.26 -31.57
C PRO A 466 -2.17 22.41 -33.06
N TYR A 467 -3.23 22.57 -33.88
CA TYR A 467 -3.14 22.75 -35.34
C TYR A 467 -2.62 21.54 -36.12
N THR A 468 -2.52 20.38 -35.46
CA THR A 468 -2.18 19.10 -36.09
C THR A 468 -3.30 18.10 -35.91
N PHE A 469 -3.49 17.22 -36.89
CA PHE A 469 -4.57 16.24 -36.94
C PHE A 469 -4.18 15.06 -37.84
N GLY A 470 -5.07 14.11 -38.05
CA GLY A 470 -4.79 12.82 -38.68
C GLY A 470 -4.56 11.72 -37.66
N ILE A 471 -4.65 10.47 -38.10
CA ILE A 471 -4.65 9.29 -37.20
C ILE A 471 -3.33 9.17 -36.42
N ALA A 472 -2.25 9.69 -37.00
CA ALA A 472 -0.90 9.75 -36.45
C ALA A 472 -0.44 11.18 -36.14
N CYS A 473 -1.33 12.17 -36.20
CA CYS A 473 -1.01 13.61 -36.18
C CYS A 473 -0.14 14.06 -37.35
N GLU A 474 -0.33 13.47 -38.52
CA GLU A 474 0.46 13.64 -39.74
C GLU A 474 0.09 14.89 -40.56
N HIS A 475 -1.13 15.38 -40.39
CA HIS A 475 -1.67 16.54 -41.10
C HIS A 475 -1.63 17.81 -40.24
N GLY A 476 -1.69 18.97 -40.89
CA GLY A 476 -1.56 20.28 -40.26
C GLY A 476 -0.10 20.73 -40.11
N PHE A 477 0.09 21.89 -39.47
CA PHE A 477 1.40 22.49 -39.27
C PHE A 477 1.53 23.06 -37.85
N LEU A 478 2.72 22.92 -37.26
CA LEU A 478 3.04 23.54 -35.98
C LEU A 478 3.22 25.05 -36.18
N VAL A 479 2.62 25.86 -35.31
CA VAL A 479 2.73 27.34 -35.35
C VAL A 479 4.18 27.77 -35.08
N GLU A 480 4.62 28.90 -35.65
CA GLU A 480 6.02 29.34 -35.77
C GLU A 480 6.86 29.28 -34.47
N ASP A 481 6.29 29.47 -33.28
CA ASP A 481 7.01 29.34 -31.98
C ASP A 481 7.24 27.87 -31.53
N GLN A 482 6.76 26.88 -32.28
CA GLN A 482 6.93 25.43 -32.04
C GLN A 482 7.54 24.69 -33.24
N ALA A 483 8.12 25.41 -34.20
CA ALA A 483 8.57 24.87 -35.48
C ALA A 483 9.55 23.68 -35.29
N GLY A 484 9.04 22.45 -35.48
CA GLY A 484 9.84 21.23 -35.63
C GLY A 484 10.44 20.62 -34.35
N ALA A 485 10.22 21.23 -33.18
CA ALA A 485 10.74 20.72 -31.90
C ALA A 485 9.96 19.47 -31.45
N VAL A 486 10.58 18.30 -31.60
CA VAL A 486 10.08 17.03 -31.09
C VAL A 486 10.80 16.76 -29.78
N ASP A 487 10.05 16.79 -28.67
CA ASP A 487 10.59 16.42 -27.36
C ASP A 487 10.91 14.92 -27.35
N GLY A 488 12.06 14.57 -26.78
CA GLY A 488 12.48 13.19 -26.60
C GLY A 488 11.60 12.47 -25.59
N ARG A 489 11.22 11.22 -25.88
CA ARG A 489 10.63 10.31 -24.89
C ARG A 489 11.42 9.02 -24.79
N TRP A 490 11.38 8.43 -23.60
CA TRP A 490 12.04 7.18 -23.30
C TRP A 490 11.43 6.04 -24.12
N GLY A 491 12.28 5.28 -24.80
CA GLY A 491 11.94 3.93 -25.24
C GLY A 491 11.77 3.00 -24.04
N CYS A 492 11.19 1.82 -24.28
CA CYS A 492 10.99 0.85 -23.22
C CYS A 492 12.31 0.42 -22.60
N TRP A 493 12.24 0.06 -21.32
CA TRP A 493 13.35 -0.57 -20.63
C TRP A 493 13.75 -1.87 -21.32
N SER A 494 15.05 -2.11 -21.42
CA SER A 494 15.56 -3.44 -21.77
C SER A 494 15.15 -4.46 -20.71
N PRO A 495 15.14 -5.76 -21.06
CA PRO A 495 15.19 -6.81 -20.07
C PRO A 495 16.37 -6.57 -19.10
N TRP A 496 16.20 -7.01 -17.86
CA TRP A 496 17.29 -7.01 -16.89
C TRP A 496 18.45 -7.88 -17.41
N SER A 497 19.68 -7.40 -17.25
CA SER A 497 20.87 -8.20 -17.56
C SER A 497 20.95 -9.45 -16.70
N THR A 498 21.73 -10.43 -17.14
CA THR A 498 22.20 -11.49 -16.25
C THR A 498 22.91 -10.87 -15.04
N CYS A 499 22.84 -11.55 -13.89
CA CYS A 499 23.52 -11.08 -12.70
C CYS A 499 25.04 -11.06 -12.93
N MET A 500 25.66 -9.88 -12.83
CA MET A 500 27.11 -9.72 -12.91
C MET A 500 27.59 -9.04 -11.62
N VAL A 501 28.46 -9.70 -10.86
CA VAL A 501 29.01 -9.17 -9.59
C VAL A 501 27.90 -8.74 -8.62
N GLY A 502 26.86 -9.56 -8.46
CA GLY A 502 25.75 -9.31 -7.51
C GLY A 502 24.77 -8.20 -7.90
N LYS A 503 24.95 -7.57 -9.07
CA LYS A 503 24.05 -6.53 -9.60
C LYS A 503 23.52 -6.91 -10.98
N LYS A 504 22.29 -6.50 -11.26
CA LYS A 504 21.67 -6.54 -12.59
C LYS A 504 21.39 -5.11 -13.03
N VAL A 505 21.53 -4.88 -14.33
CA VAL A 505 21.37 -3.56 -14.94
C VAL A 505 20.36 -3.66 -16.07
N ARG A 506 19.48 -2.67 -16.18
CA ARG A 506 18.67 -2.44 -17.38
C ARG A 506 18.93 -1.05 -17.92
N ARG A 507 18.73 -0.89 -19.22
CA ARG A 507 18.96 0.38 -19.92
C ARG A 507 17.74 0.77 -20.74
N ARG A 508 17.56 2.07 -20.93
CA ARG A 508 16.62 2.64 -21.89
C ARG A 508 17.28 3.78 -22.66
N SER A 509 16.78 4.05 -23.84
CA SER A 509 17.30 5.10 -24.72
C SER A 509 16.24 6.19 -24.88
N CYS A 510 16.67 7.44 -25.04
CA CYS A 510 15.78 8.56 -25.34
C CYS A 510 15.52 8.61 -26.84
N ASP A 511 14.76 7.65 -27.36
CA ASP A 511 14.61 7.42 -28.80
C ASP A 511 13.18 7.18 -29.29
N ASN A 512 12.16 7.25 -28.42
CA ASN A 512 10.79 6.98 -28.81
C ASN A 512 9.79 8.13 -28.50
N PRO A 513 9.91 9.32 -29.13
CA PRO A 513 10.82 9.64 -30.23
C PRO A 513 12.19 10.20 -29.77
N ARG A 514 13.17 10.23 -30.68
CA ARG A 514 14.42 10.97 -30.49
C ARG A 514 14.14 12.48 -30.50
N PRO A 515 14.79 13.26 -29.61
CA PRO A 515 14.65 14.70 -29.63
C PRO A 515 15.23 15.29 -30.92
N SER A 516 14.49 16.18 -31.57
CA SER A 516 14.90 16.87 -32.80
C SER A 516 14.38 18.30 -32.86
N GLY A 517 14.97 19.15 -33.72
CA GLY A 517 14.49 20.52 -33.96
C GLY A 517 14.50 21.41 -32.71
N GLY A 518 15.42 21.18 -31.77
CA GLY A 518 15.48 21.92 -30.50
C GLY A 518 14.56 21.39 -29.38
N GLY A 519 13.92 20.24 -29.57
CA GLY A 519 13.09 19.60 -28.54
C GLY A 519 13.89 19.16 -27.30
N LYS A 520 13.20 19.07 -26.16
CA LYS A 520 13.81 18.74 -24.87
C LYS A 520 14.28 17.29 -24.83
N PHE A 521 15.41 17.05 -24.17
CA PHE A 521 15.87 15.68 -23.89
C PHE A 521 15.00 15.02 -22.81
N CYS A 522 14.95 13.69 -22.80
CA CYS A 522 14.17 12.93 -21.83
C CYS A 522 14.64 13.18 -20.39
N ILE A 523 13.70 13.43 -19.48
CA ILE A 523 13.98 13.63 -18.05
C ILE A 523 13.94 12.28 -17.33
N GLY A 524 14.97 11.98 -16.54
CA GLY A 524 15.11 10.75 -15.74
C GLY A 524 16.36 9.93 -16.09
N ASP A 525 16.52 8.76 -15.46
CA ASP A 525 17.73 7.95 -15.61
C ASP A 525 17.69 7.06 -16.85
N ALA A 526 18.81 6.95 -17.57
CA ALA A 526 18.97 6.05 -18.72
C ALA A 526 19.35 4.61 -18.32
N PHE A 527 19.89 4.45 -17.11
CA PHE A 527 20.35 3.17 -16.56
C PHE A 527 19.75 2.99 -15.17
N GLU A 528 19.35 1.76 -14.88
CA GLU A 528 18.86 1.38 -13.57
C GLU A 528 19.63 0.14 -13.11
N THR A 529 20.11 0.18 -11.87
CA THR A 529 20.91 -0.88 -11.26
C THR A 529 20.20 -1.38 -10.02
N GLN A 530 20.03 -2.69 -9.92
CA GLN A 530 19.41 -3.35 -8.77
C GLN A 530 20.29 -4.52 -8.32
N PRO A 531 20.38 -4.84 -7.02
CA PRO A 531 21.00 -6.08 -6.57
C PRO A 531 20.26 -7.30 -7.13
N CYS A 532 20.99 -8.40 -7.38
CA CYS A 532 20.41 -9.62 -7.94
C CYS A 532 19.59 -10.41 -6.92
N GLN A 533 20.13 -10.56 -5.72
CA GLN A 533 19.39 -11.03 -4.56
C GLN A 533 18.77 -9.83 -3.88
N ASN A 534 17.46 -9.88 -3.70
CA ASN A 534 16.80 -8.87 -2.91
C ASN A 534 17.20 -9.10 -1.44
N GLU A 535 17.85 -8.12 -0.83
CA GLU A 535 18.24 -8.16 0.59
C GLU A 535 17.02 -8.40 1.49
N GLU A 536 15.83 -7.94 1.07
CA GLU A 536 14.57 -8.23 1.74
C GLU A 536 14.20 -9.72 1.68
N LEU A 537 14.46 -10.42 0.55
CA LEU A 537 14.23 -11.86 0.44
C LEU A 537 15.20 -12.66 1.32
N GLU A 538 16.47 -12.24 1.42
CA GLU A 538 17.42 -12.87 2.35
C GLU A 538 17.01 -12.67 3.81
N HIS A 539 16.50 -11.47 4.14
CA HIS A 539 15.93 -11.21 5.45
C HIS A 539 14.68 -12.07 5.72
N PHE A 540 13.79 -12.22 4.74
CA PHE A 540 12.60 -13.06 4.89
C PHE A 540 12.93 -14.55 4.95
N ARG A 541 14.02 -15.03 4.36
CA ARG A 541 14.50 -16.41 4.57
C ARG A 541 14.85 -16.69 6.03
N LEU A 542 15.26 -15.67 6.79
CA LEU A 542 15.55 -15.81 8.23
C LEU A 542 14.28 -15.76 9.09
N ILE A 543 13.27 -14.97 8.68
CA ILE A 543 12.03 -14.75 9.46
C ILE A 543 10.95 -15.78 9.13
N GLU A 544 10.77 -16.08 7.84
CA GLU A 544 9.72 -16.95 7.28
C GLU A 544 10.34 -18.08 6.43
N PRO A 545 11.18 -18.97 7.00
CA PRO A 545 11.91 -19.97 6.21
C PRO A 545 11.00 -20.99 5.51
N HIS A 546 9.81 -21.26 6.07
CA HIS A 546 8.81 -22.16 5.50
C HIS A 546 8.26 -21.70 4.15
N CYS A 547 8.43 -20.42 3.80
CA CYS A 547 7.94 -19.85 2.55
C CYS A 547 8.84 -20.15 1.34
N PHE A 548 10.05 -20.64 1.59
CA PHE A 548 11.04 -20.93 0.57
C PHE A 548 11.22 -22.45 0.43
N ASP A 549 11.31 -22.94 -0.81
CA ASP A 549 11.59 -24.34 -1.06
C ASP A 549 13.05 -24.65 -0.65
N MET A 550 13.21 -25.26 0.52
CA MET A 550 14.50 -25.63 1.08
C MET A 550 15.10 -26.88 0.42
N SER A 551 14.50 -27.40 -0.66
CA SER A 551 14.97 -28.59 -1.40
C SER A 551 16.34 -28.43 -2.09
N GLY A 552 17.00 -27.28 -1.97
CA GLY A 552 18.32 -27.00 -2.57
C GLY A 552 19.41 -26.61 -1.58
N VAL A 553 19.14 -26.54 -0.26
CA VAL A 553 20.23 -26.45 0.72
C VAL A 553 20.60 -27.89 1.05
N PRO A 554 21.84 -28.35 0.80
CA PRO A 554 22.23 -29.63 1.34
C PRO A 554 22.06 -29.52 2.85
N THR A 555 21.19 -30.34 3.44
CA THR A 555 21.20 -30.57 4.88
C THR A 555 22.46 -31.37 5.17
N THR A 556 23.61 -30.69 5.04
CA THR A 556 24.86 -31.13 5.64
C THR A 556 24.58 -31.18 7.13
N SER A 557 24.41 -32.39 7.65
CA SER A 557 24.15 -32.64 9.05
C SER A 557 25.26 -33.54 9.58
N CYS A 558 25.82 -33.19 10.73
CA CYS A 558 26.76 -34.05 11.42
C CYS A 558 26.04 -35.34 11.86
N PRO A 559 26.74 -36.49 11.83
CA PRO A 559 26.24 -37.71 12.43
C PRO A 559 26.09 -37.54 13.95
N SER A 560 25.48 -38.53 14.61
CA SER A 560 25.33 -38.52 16.06
C SER A 560 26.67 -38.22 16.75
N PRO A 561 26.65 -37.37 17.78
CA PRO A 561 27.87 -36.90 18.43
C PRO A 561 28.65 -38.03 19.12
N PRO A 562 29.99 -37.93 19.20
CA PRO A 562 30.82 -38.96 19.79
C PRO A 562 30.47 -39.17 21.28
N PRO A 563 30.36 -40.42 21.75
CA PRO A 563 29.99 -40.69 23.14
C PRO A 563 31.06 -40.18 24.12
N LEU A 564 30.62 -39.59 25.24
CA LEU A 564 31.51 -39.16 26.34
C LEU A 564 31.44 -40.19 27.47
N GLU A 565 32.58 -40.66 27.94
CA GLU A 565 32.64 -41.65 29.03
C GLU A 565 32.09 -41.07 30.34
N ASN A 566 31.17 -41.79 30.98
CA ASN A 566 30.37 -41.31 32.13
C ASN A 566 29.59 -40.01 31.85
N GLY A 567 29.22 -39.75 30.59
CA GLY A 567 28.39 -38.63 30.17
C GLY A 567 27.41 -38.99 29.05
N PHE A 568 26.52 -38.06 28.74
CA PHE A 568 25.47 -38.18 27.73
C PHE A 568 25.17 -36.81 27.11
N VAL A 569 24.43 -36.80 26.01
CA VAL A 569 23.97 -35.57 25.34
C VAL A 569 22.46 -35.46 25.57
N GLN A 570 21.99 -34.29 26.00
CA GLN A 570 20.55 -34.07 26.28
C GLN A 570 19.68 -34.11 25.02
N ASP A 571 20.20 -33.64 23.89
CA ASP A 571 19.52 -33.67 22.58
C ASP A 571 19.85 -34.98 21.84
N THR A 572 18.89 -35.89 21.72
CA THR A 572 19.05 -37.12 20.93
C THR A 572 18.33 -36.99 19.58
N GLY A 573 19.06 -37.23 18.49
CA GLY A 573 18.54 -37.15 17.13
C GLY A 573 19.46 -37.84 16.11
N PRO A 574 18.92 -38.33 14.99
CA PRO A 574 19.71 -39.05 13.98
C PRO A 574 20.62 -38.15 13.14
N ALA A 575 20.36 -36.84 13.11
CA ALA A 575 21.08 -35.86 12.30
C ALA A 575 21.06 -34.47 12.96
N PHE A 576 22.19 -33.77 12.98
CA PHE A 576 22.33 -32.43 13.56
C PHE A 576 22.79 -31.42 12.51
N PRO A 577 22.04 -30.34 12.20
CA PRO A 577 22.41 -29.39 11.15
C PRO A 577 23.70 -28.62 11.48
N VAL A 578 24.46 -28.24 10.45
CA VAL A 578 25.66 -27.40 10.58
C VAL A 578 25.36 -26.12 11.37
N GLY A 579 26.24 -25.78 12.31
CA GLY A 579 26.07 -24.65 13.22
C GLY A 579 25.28 -24.96 14.49
N ARG A 580 24.59 -26.10 14.58
CA ARG A 580 23.95 -26.59 15.81
C ARG A 580 25.02 -26.91 16.86
N SER A 581 24.81 -26.41 18.06
CA SER A 581 25.59 -26.77 19.25
C SER A 581 24.81 -27.72 20.12
N ILE A 582 25.50 -28.72 20.67
CA ILE A 582 24.99 -29.66 21.66
C ILE A 582 25.80 -29.51 22.94
N VAL A 583 25.21 -29.92 24.06
CA VAL A 583 25.86 -29.86 25.38
C VAL A 583 25.97 -31.27 25.94
N TYR A 584 27.19 -31.64 26.33
CA TYR A 584 27.44 -32.88 27.08
C TYR A 584 27.19 -32.67 28.56
N THR A 585 26.58 -33.66 29.19
CA THR A 585 26.29 -33.71 30.62
C THR A 585 26.84 -35.00 31.21
N CYS A 586 27.49 -34.92 32.37
CA CYS A 586 27.97 -36.12 33.05
C CYS A 586 26.83 -36.84 33.79
N GLN A 587 26.99 -38.14 34.00
CA GLN A 587 26.11 -38.95 34.83
C GLN A 587 26.27 -38.58 36.32
N ASP A 588 25.24 -38.89 37.11
CA ASP A 588 25.20 -38.55 38.53
C ASP A 588 26.45 -39.07 39.28
N GLY A 589 27.10 -38.19 40.05
CA GLY A 589 28.34 -38.48 40.78
C GLY A 589 29.63 -38.14 40.02
N TYR A 590 29.53 -37.64 38.78
CA TYR A 590 30.66 -37.13 38.00
C TYR A 590 30.48 -35.63 37.70
N ALA A 591 31.56 -34.88 37.79
CA ALA A 591 31.63 -33.47 37.42
C ALA A 591 32.28 -33.33 36.03
N LEU A 592 31.69 -32.49 35.18
CA LEU A 592 32.23 -32.21 33.85
C LEU A 592 33.40 -31.23 33.95
N ILE A 593 34.54 -31.61 33.40
CA ILE A 593 35.74 -30.77 33.32
C ILE A 593 36.09 -30.54 31.85
N GLY A 594 36.15 -29.27 31.44
CA GLY A 594 36.38 -28.84 30.06
C GLY A 594 35.20 -28.06 29.47
N ASP A 595 35.23 -27.80 28.17
CA ASP A 595 34.13 -27.15 27.44
C ASP A 595 33.04 -28.19 27.11
N PRO A 596 31.84 -28.15 27.73
CA PRO A 596 30.79 -29.12 27.48
C PRO A 596 30.16 -29.01 26.10
N VAL A 597 30.45 -27.95 25.34
CA VAL A 597 29.78 -27.68 24.08
C VAL A 597 30.53 -28.33 22.91
N ALA A 598 29.78 -29.02 22.04
CA ALA A 598 30.27 -29.42 20.72
C ALA A 598 29.41 -28.77 19.65
N LYS A 599 30.04 -28.22 18.62
CA LYS A 599 29.36 -27.55 17.51
C LYS A 599 29.57 -28.34 16.23
N CYS A 600 28.50 -28.58 15.48
CA CYS A 600 28.59 -29.19 14.16
C CYS A 600 29.25 -28.18 13.18
N GLY A 601 30.45 -28.51 12.70
CA GLY A 601 31.24 -27.72 11.76
C GLY A 601 30.76 -27.88 10.32
N GLU A 602 31.12 -26.92 9.47
CA GLU A 602 30.79 -26.93 8.03
C GLU A 602 31.41 -28.11 7.27
N ASP A 603 32.43 -28.75 7.86
CA ASP A 603 33.11 -29.95 7.39
C ASP A 603 32.42 -31.26 7.80
N LEU A 604 31.20 -31.19 8.36
CA LEU A 604 30.41 -32.32 8.87
C LEU A 604 31.05 -33.02 10.09
N THR A 605 32.02 -32.40 10.75
CA THR A 605 32.64 -32.92 11.97
C THR A 605 32.22 -32.14 13.21
N TRP A 606 32.37 -32.76 14.38
CA TRP A 606 32.09 -32.10 15.65
C TRP A 606 33.32 -31.33 16.12
N LEU A 607 33.23 -30.00 16.09
CA LEU A 607 34.20 -29.10 16.71
C LEU A 607 33.90 -29.05 18.20
N ALA A 608 34.73 -29.70 19.00
CA ALA A 608 34.56 -29.75 20.44
C ALA A 608 35.90 -29.59 21.16
N GLY A 609 35.93 -28.80 22.25
CA GLY A 609 37.09 -28.71 23.13
C GLY A 609 37.34 -30.00 23.92
N GLU A 610 38.54 -30.10 24.51
CA GLU A 610 38.86 -31.20 25.43
C GLU A 610 37.92 -31.17 26.64
N LYS A 611 37.30 -32.31 26.93
CA LYS A 611 36.36 -32.49 28.05
C LYS A 611 36.36 -33.93 28.55
N HIS A 612 36.15 -34.12 29.85
CA HIS A 612 35.99 -35.43 30.49
C HIS A 612 35.15 -35.33 31.76
N CYS A 613 34.52 -36.43 32.16
CA CYS A 613 33.74 -36.54 33.38
C CYS A 613 34.60 -37.11 34.50
N GLN A 614 34.96 -36.28 35.50
CA GLN A 614 35.77 -36.70 36.65
C GLN A 614 34.87 -36.97 37.86
N LYS A 615 35.13 -38.06 38.59
CA LYS A 615 34.41 -38.41 39.80
C LYS A 615 34.82 -37.46 40.93
N GLY A 616 33.89 -36.63 41.40
CA GLY A 616 34.18 -35.55 42.35
C GLY A 616 33.23 -35.53 43.55
N THR A 617 33.80 -35.71 44.75
CA THR A 617 33.22 -35.24 46.02
C THR A 617 33.57 -33.76 46.20
N GLU A 618 32.56 -32.96 46.53
CA GLU A 618 32.57 -31.49 46.71
C GLU A 618 32.64 -30.65 45.42
N LYS A 619 31.73 -29.67 45.33
CA LYS A 619 31.54 -28.78 44.17
C LYS A 619 32.46 -27.56 44.26
N PRO A 620 33.28 -27.28 43.24
CA PRO A 620 33.68 -25.92 42.92
C PRO A 620 32.65 -25.28 41.98
N VAL A 621 32.18 -24.09 42.35
CA VAL A 621 31.37 -23.22 41.48
C VAL A 621 32.29 -22.63 40.41
N LEU A 622 32.08 -23.01 39.15
CA LEU A 622 32.66 -22.30 38.01
C LEU A 622 31.88 -21.00 37.82
N THR A 623 32.56 -19.87 38.04
CA THR A 623 32.03 -18.53 37.77
C THR A 623 31.91 -18.32 36.27
N ALA A 624 30.69 -18.44 35.75
CA ALA A 624 30.32 -17.91 34.44
C ALA A 624 30.55 -16.40 34.43
N GLN A 625 31.11 -15.89 33.34
CA GLN A 625 31.29 -14.45 33.11
C GLN A 625 29.90 -13.79 33.05
N SER A 626 29.47 -13.23 34.18
CA SER A 626 28.16 -12.61 34.35
C SER A 626 28.16 -11.20 33.74
N CYS A 627 27.41 -11.01 32.65
CA CYS A 627 27.05 -9.66 32.18
C CYS A 627 26.15 -8.97 33.21
N GLN A 628 26.13 -7.64 33.20
CA GLN A 628 25.24 -6.92 34.12
C GLN A 628 23.76 -7.27 33.85
N PRO A 629 22.85 -7.19 34.82
CA PRO A 629 21.45 -7.60 34.63
C PRO A 629 20.70 -6.90 33.48
N TRP A 630 21.13 -5.68 33.10
CA TRP A 630 20.61 -4.90 31.96
C TRP A 630 21.36 -5.15 30.64
N GLU A 631 22.28 -6.11 30.62
CA GLU A 631 23.06 -6.55 29.45
C GLU A 631 22.77 -8.02 29.12
N LYS A 632 22.98 -8.41 27.87
CA LYS A 632 22.93 -9.78 27.38
C LYS A 632 24.21 -10.14 26.66
N LEU A 633 24.58 -11.40 26.71
CA LEU A 633 25.77 -11.90 26.02
C LEU A 633 25.44 -12.07 24.54
N GLN A 634 26.10 -11.32 23.66
CA GLN A 634 25.98 -11.45 22.22
C GLN A 634 27.39 -11.43 21.60
N ASN A 635 27.75 -12.49 20.87
CA ASN A 635 29.08 -12.67 20.26
C ASN A 635 30.24 -12.51 21.27
N SER A 636 30.11 -13.12 22.46
CA SER A 636 31.11 -13.06 23.55
C SER A 636 31.39 -11.66 24.11
N ARG A 637 30.43 -10.73 23.95
CA ARG A 637 30.48 -9.37 24.51
C ARG A 637 29.16 -9.07 25.21
N CYS A 638 29.19 -8.34 26.32
CA CYS A 638 27.98 -7.86 26.97
C CYS A 638 27.44 -6.66 26.20
N VAL A 639 26.23 -6.80 25.65
CA VAL A 639 25.51 -5.73 24.94
C VAL A 639 24.25 -5.37 25.72
N CYS A 640 23.81 -4.12 25.66
CA CYS A 640 22.61 -3.69 26.38
C CYS A 640 21.37 -4.47 25.91
N LYS A 641 20.52 -4.87 26.86
CA LYS A 641 19.17 -5.36 26.55
C LYS A 641 18.33 -4.25 25.92
N MET A 642 17.21 -4.58 25.29
CA MET A 642 16.21 -3.63 24.82
C MET A 642 15.13 -3.39 25.87
N PRO A 643 14.43 -2.23 25.90
CA PRO A 643 13.45 -1.91 26.94
C PRO A 643 12.27 -2.90 27.09
N TYR A 644 11.96 -3.68 26.05
CA TYR A 644 10.93 -4.73 26.08
C TYR A 644 11.44 -6.07 26.65
N GLU A 645 12.76 -6.25 26.76
CA GLU A 645 13.39 -7.44 27.38
C GLU A 645 13.48 -7.31 28.92
N CYS A 646 12.95 -6.21 29.48
CA CYS A 646 12.83 -6.01 30.92
C CYS A 646 11.63 -6.76 31.49
N GLY A 647 11.87 -7.58 32.51
CA GLY A 647 10.81 -8.18 33.32
C GLY A 647 10.12 -7.18 34.26
N PRO A 648 9.22 -7.66 35.14
CA PRO A 648 8.53 -6.83 36.13
C PRO A 648 9.53 -6.09 37.04
N SER A 649 9.36 -4.78 37.16
CA SER A 649 10.31 -3.89 37.84
C SER A 649 9.56 -2.69 38.46
N LEU A 650 10.12 -2.06 39.49
CA LEU A 650 9.52 -0.94 40.22
C LEU A 650 9.30 0.28 39.33
N ASP A 651 8.11 0.85 39.41
CA ASP A 651 7.73 2.06 38.70
C ASP A 651 8.38 3.33 39.30
N ILE A 652 8.87 4.20 38.41
CA ILE A 652 9.58 5.45 38.69
C ILE A 652 9.21 6.54 37.67
N CYS A 653 9.36 7.81 38.05
CA CYS A 653 9.26 8.95 37.14
C CYS A 653 10.66 9.45 36.78
N ALA A 654 10.96 9.59 35.49
CA ALA A 654 12.24 10.14 35.04
C ALA A 654 12.05 11.23 33.98
N GLN A 655 12.90 12.25 34.02
CA GLN A 655 12.96 13.31 33.04
C GLN A 655 14.04 13.03 31.99
N ASP A 656 13.69 13.09 30.72
CA ASP A 656 14.63 12.96 29.60
C ASP A 656 15.56 14.19 29.54
N GLY A 657 16.87 13.95 29.54
CA GLY A 657 17.89 15.00 29.47
C GLY A 657 17.83 15.87 28.21
N ARG A 658 17.36 15.32 27.08
CA ARG A 658 17.25 16.02 25.78
C ARG A 658 15.93 16.73 25.60
N THR A 659 14.82 16.03 25.81
CA THR A 659 13.47 16.57 25.54
C THR A 659 12.83 17.27 26.72
N LYS A 660 13.43 17.16 27.92
CA LYS A 660 12.92 17.68 29.20
C LYS A 660 11.53 17.16 29.58
N ARG A 661 11.00 16.16 28.88
CA ARG A 661 9.72 15.52 29.20
C ARG A 661 9.88 14.56 30.37
N ILE A 662 8.89 14.54 31.26
CA ILE A 662 8.79 13.61 32.38
C ILE A 662 7.95 12.41 31.92
N VAL A 663 8.49 11.21 32.08
CA VAL A 663 7.85 9.96 31.65
C VAL A 663 7.87 8.93 32.78
N ALA A 664 6.78 8.16 32.86
CA ALA A 664 6.71 6.98 33.73
C ALA A 664 7.51 5.83 33.11
N LEU A 665 8.47 5.29 33.86
CA LEU A 665 9.35 4.19 33.47
C LEU A 665 9.48 3.18 34.62
N THR A 666 10.21 2.09 34.39
CA THR A 666 10.62 1.16 35.45
C THR A 666 12.12 1.24 35.70
N VAL A 667 12.58 0.80 36.88
CA VAL A 667 14.00 0.76 37.25
C VAL A 667 14.83 0.00 36.20
N CYS A 668 14.34 -1.14 35.70
CA CYS A 668 14.99 -1.91 34.63
C CYS A 668 15.08 -1.13 33.32
N LYS A 669 13.97 -0.50 32.88
CA LYS A 669 13.94 0.26 31.62
C LYS A 669 14.90 1.45 31.67
N LEU A 670 14.99 2.13 32.81
CA LEU A 670 15.91 3.25 32.99
C LEU A 670 17.38 2.81 32.88
N ARG A 671 17.75 1.67 33.48
CA ARG A 671 19.11 1.09 33.38
C ARG A 671 19.49 0.68 31.96
N VAL A 672 18.55 0.08 31.23
CA VAL A 672 18.72 -0.26 29.82
C VAL A 672 18.95 0.99 28.97
N LEU A 673 18.16 2.04 29.21
CA LEU A 673 18.30 3.30 28.48
C LEU A 673 19.63 4.01 28.78
N GLU A 674 20.12 3.96 30.03
CA GLU A 674 21.47 4.44 30.39
C GLU A 674 22.57 3.65 29.69
N CYS A 675 22.46 2.31 29.64
CA CYS A 675 23.41 1.45 28.93
C CYS A 675 23.47 1.80 27.43
N MET A 676 22.33 2.14 26.82
CA MET A 676 22.23 2.61 25.44
C MET A 676 22.70 4.07 25.23
N GLY A 677 23.24 4.73 26.27
CA GLY A 677 23.80 6.08 26.19
C GLY A 677 22.76 7.21 26.24
N ARG A 678 21.54 6.96 26.74
CA ARG A 678 20.52 8.00 26.93
C ARG A 678 20.56 8.54 28.37
N SER A 679 20.54 9.86 28.53
CA SER A 679 20.58 10.51 29.84
C SER A 679 19.19 10.82 30.37
N TYR A 680 18.88 10.31 31.57
CA TYR A 680 17.64 10.56 32.28
C TYR A 680 17.93 10.92 33.74
N THR A 681 17.11 11.79 34.33
CA THR A 681 17.21 12.18 35.74
C THR A 681 15.96 11.76 36.49
N LEU A 682 16.12 11.08 37.64
CA LEU A 682 14.99 10.71 38.49
C LEU A 682 14.25 11.95 38.99
N THR A 683 12.92 11.85 39.02
CA THR A 683 12.00 12.89 39.49
C THR A 683 11.04 12.30 40.52
N ASN A 684 10.38 13.16 41.30
CA ASN A 684 9.48 12.70 42.36
C ASN A 684 8.31 11.86 41.79
N SER A 685 7.82 10.89 42.57
CA SER A 685 6.77 9.95 42.16
C SER A 685 5.43 10.62 41.81
N GLY A 686 5.18 11.84 42.31
CA GLY A 686 4.03 12.65 41.96
C GLY A 686 4.16 13.46 40.66
N SER A 687 5.31 13.41 39.97
CA SER A 687 5.56 14.18 38.74
C SER A 687 5.06 13.49 37.46
N CYS A 688 4.62 12.24 37.55
CA CYS A 688 4.04 11.49 36.42
C CYS A 688 2.92 10.55 36.90
N THR A 689 1.99 10.22 36.01
CA THR A 689 0.90 9.26 36.32
C THR A 689 1.43 7.84 36.18
N LEU A 690 1.63 7.15 37.30
CA LEU A 690 2.04 5.74 37.31
C LEU A 690 0.84 4.83 36.99
N PRO A 691 1.06 3.66 36.36
CA PRO A 691 0.00 2.68 36.10
C PRO A 691 -0.66 2.22 37.41
N ALA A 692 -1.99 2.11 37.44
CA ALA A 692 -2.70 1.58 38.59
C ALA A 692 -2.36 0.09 38.79
N LEU A 693 -2.22 -0.34 40.05
CA LEU A 693 -2.06 -1.75 40.43
C LEU A 693 -3.35 -2.53 40.09
N THR A 694 -3.46 -3.04 38.86
CA THR A 694 -4.52 -3.97 38.44
C THR A 694 -4.27 -5.35 39.06
N GLU A 695 -5.33 -6.05 39.47
CA GLU A 695 -5.24 -7.42 39.99
C GLU A 695 -4.59 -8.36 38.95
N ARG A 696 -3.48 -9.03 39.32
CA ARG A 696 -2.72 -9.92 38.43
C ARG A 696 -2.95 -11.39 38.79
N THR A 697 -3.07 -12.23 37.76
CA THR A 697 -3.19 -13.69 37.88
C THR A 697 -1.84 -14.35 38.16
N CYS A 698 -1.84 -15.49 38.84
CA CYS A 698 -0.60 -16.22 39.12
C CYS A 698 0.08 -16.69 37.81
N GLY A 699 1.19 -16.03 37.47
CA GLY A 699 1.94 -16.20 36.23
C GLY A 699 2.77 -14.96 35.88
N THR A 700 2.32 -13.78 36.35
CA THR A 700 3.00 -12.49 36.16
C THR A 700 3.20 -11.72 37.48
N CYS A 701 3.25 -12.43 38.62
CA CYS A 701 3.47 -11.80 39.92
C CYS A 701 4.82 -11.10 39.97
N SER A 702 4.83 -9.92 40.57
CA SER A 702 6.06 -9.14 40.74
C SER A 702 6.99 -9.83 41.74
N ILE A 703 8.28 -9.48 41.72
CA ILE A 703 9.29 -10.12 42.58
C ILE A 703 8.99 -9.98 44.10
N TRP A 704 8.22 -8.96 44.49
CA TRP A 704 7.77 -8.70 45.88
C TRP A 704 6.40 -9.32 46.23
N GLU A 705 5.80 -10.08 45.31
CA GLU A 705 4.50 -10.75 45.48
C GLU A 705 4.68 -12.27 45.55
N LYS A 706 3.70 -12.96 46.11
CA LYS A 706 3.52 -14.42 46.09
C LYS A 706 2.15 -14.75 45.52
N CYS A 707 2.07 -15.83 44.75
CA CYS A 707 0.77 -16.35 44.31
C CYS A 707 0.02 -16.93 45.51
N ASN A 708 -1.22 -16.50 45.73
CA ASN A 708 -2.13 -17.19 46.63
C ASN A 708 -2.83 -18.33 45.86
N ALA A 709 -2.45 -19.56 46.19
CA ALA A 709 -2.94 -20.77 45.52
C ALA A 709 -4.46 -20.98 45.61
N GLN A 710 -5.14 -20.35 46.58
CA GLN A 710 -6.59 -20.50 46.77
C GLN A 710 -7.40 -19.51 45.93
N THR A 711 -6.86 -18.33 45.65
CA THR A 711 -7.56 -17.26 44.93
C THR A 711 -7.01 -17.02 43.52
N ASN A 712 -5.91 -17.67 43.16
CA ASN A 712 -5.18 -17.48 41.90
C ASN A 712 -4.75 -16.02 41.65
N LYS A 713 -4.55 -15.25 42.73
CA LYS A 713 -4.16 -13.83 42.72
C LYS A 713 -2.78 -13.63 43.35
N CYS A 714 -2.04 -12.63 42.87
CA CYS A 714 -0.79 -12.20 43.49
C CYS A 714 -1.07 -11.39 44.76
N VAL A 715 -0.38 -11.71 45.86
CA VAL A 715 -0.50 -11.05 47.17
C VAL A 715 0.89 -10.63 47.65
N CYS A 716 1.01 -9.49 48.33
CA CYS A 716 2.29 -9.02 48.88
C CYS A 716 2.97 -10.09 49.75
N ARG A 717 4.30 -10.20 49.70
CA ARG A 717 5.05 -11.05 50.63
C ARG A 717 4.97 -10.50 52.06
N GLU A 718 5.10 -11.42 53.03
CA GLU A 718 4.93 -11.12 54.47
C GLU A 718 6.13 -10.38 55.07
N SER A 719 7.34 -10.57 54.53
CA SER A 719 8.54 -9.89 55.01
C SER A 719 9.58 -9.68 53.91
N ALA A 720 10.35 -8.60 54.04
CA ALA A 720 11.51 -8.27 53.20
C ALA A 720 12.60 -9.37 53.27
N ALA A 721 12.70 -10.09 54.39
CA ALA A 721 13.66 -11.18 54.61
C ALA A 721 13.44 -12.41 53.71
N ASN A 722 12.26 -12.55 53.09
CA ASN A 722 11.94 -13.65 52.18
C ASN A 722 12.31 -13.35 50.71
N CYS A 723 13.03 -12.25 50.44
CA CYS A 723 13.57 -11.92 49.12
C CYS A 723 14.91 -12.65 48.89
N VAL A 724 14.86 -13.91 48.44
CA VAL A 724 16.06 -14.68 48.06
C VAL A 724 16.57 -14.17 46.70
N GLU A 725 17.51 -13.22 46.72
CA GLU A 725 18.21 -12.64 45.56
C GLU A 725 17.31 -12.14 44.40
N GLY A 726 16.28 -11.35 44.71
CA GLY A 726 15.38 -10.78 43.71
C GLY A 726 15.58 -9.28 43.46
N GLY A 727 16.17 -8.91 42.31
CA GLY A 727 16.13 -7.55 41.78
C GLY A 727 17.38 -6.69 41.97
N LEU A 728 17.37 -5.48 41.43
CA LEU A 728 18.53 -4.56 41.45
C LEU A 728 18.67 -3.84 42.80
N ASN A 729 19.91 -3.60 43.24
CA ASN A 729 20.18 -2.75 44.41
C ASN A 729 19.92 -1.28 44.07
N ILE A 730 19.00 -0.66 44.80
CA ILE A 730 18.57 0.73 44.65
C ILE A 730 18.73 1.50 45.97
N CYS A 731 18.86 2.82 45.86
CA CYS A 731 18.89 3.72 47.02
C CYS A 731 17.49 4.29 47.24
N VAL A 732 16.95 4.06 48.43
CA VAL A 732 15.59 4.41 48.78
C VAL A 732 15.61 5.23 50.06
N GLU A 733 14.82 6.30 50.09
CA GLU A 733 14.52 7.04 51.31
C GLU A 733 13.32 6.39 52.01
N VAL A 734 13.52 6.03 53.26
CA VAL A 734 12.46 5.58 54.16
C VAL A 734 12.58 6.39 55.44
N ASP A 735 11.51 7.11 55.80
CA ASP A 735 11.41 7.95 56.99
C ASP A 735 12.58 8.95 57.19
N GLY A 736 13.07 9.54 56.10
CA GLY A 736 14.15 10.54 56.10
C GLY A 736 15.56 9.96 56.24
N SER A 737 15.71 8.63 56.15
CA SER A 737 17.01 7.95 56.11
C SER A 737 17.24 7.27 54.76
N GLU A 738 18.43 7.47 54.17
CA GLU A 738 18.82 6.79 52.93
C GLU A 738 19.31 5.37 53.23
N GLN A 739 18.68 4.37 52.60
CA GLN A 739 19.05 2.97 52.76
C GLN A 739 19.20 2.30 51.40
N THR A 740 20.23 1.46 51.26
CA THR A 740 20.39 0.60 50.09
C THR A 740 19.59 -0.68 50.31
N MET A 741 18.65 -0.96 49.42
CA MET A 741 17.81 -2.16 49.46
C MET A 741 17.60 -2.70 48.05
N THR A 742 17.23 -3.97 47.95
CA THR A 742 16.87 -4.60 46.68
C THR A 742 15.50 -4.13 46.20
N GLU A 743 15.27 -4.25 44.90
CA GLU A 743 13.98 -3.94 44.28
C GLU A 743 12.83 -4.79 44.86
N CYS A 744 13.09 -6.02 45.29
CA CYS A 744 12.12 -6.86 46.01
C CYS A 744 11.77 -6.27 47.38
N GLU A 745 12.76 -5.87 48.19
CA GLU A 745 12.53 -5.31 49.52
C GLU A 745 11.77 -3.99 49.45
N ALA A 746 12.16 -3.10 48.54
CA ALA A 746 11.45 -1.85 48.27
C ALA A 746 10.01 -2.09 47.77
N GLY A 747 9.82 -3.10 46.91
CA GLY A 747 8.51 -3.51 46.44
C GLY A 747 7.60 -4.03 47.55
N VAL A 748 8.13 -4.80 48.50
CA VAL A 748 7.36 -5.29 49.67
C VAL A 748 6.89 -4.12 50.53
N LEU A 749 7.77 -3.16 50.81
CA LEU A 749 7.41 -1.95 51.59
C LEU A 749 6.30 -1.14 50.91
N ARG A 750 6.42 -0.91 49.60
CA ARG A 750 5.39 -0.19 48.82
C ARG A 750 4.07 -0.97 48.75
N CYS A 751 4.12 -2.29 48.61
CA CYS A 751 2.95 -3.16 48.57
C CYS A 751 2.21 -3.19 49.92
N GLN A 752 2.94 -3.07 51.03
CA GLN A 752 2.39 -2.99 52.39
C GLN A 752 1.91 -1.58 52.78
N GLY A 753 1.96 -0.60 51.86
CA GLY A 753 1.45 0.76 52.07
C GLY A 753 2.44 1.73 52.72
N VAL A 754 3.72 1.36 52.83
CA VAL A 754 4.78 2.27 53.33
C VAL A 754 5.19 3.23 52.21
N SER A 755 5.21 4.52 52.50
CA SER A 755 5.66 5.55 51.55
C SER A 755 7.18 5.52 51.40
N ILE A 756 7.65 5.07 50.23
CA ILE A 756 9.08 5.02 49.91
C ILE A 756 9.41 5.91 48.70
N SER A 757 10.53 6.64 48.75
CA SER A 757 11.02 7.48 47.65
C SER A 757 12.31 6.88 47.07
N ILE A 758 12.40 6.72 45.74
CA ILE A 758 13.60 6.15 45.10
C ILE A 758 14.53 7.30 44.72
N ILE A 759 15.66 7.41 45.42
CA ILE A 759 16.64 8.50 45.24
C ILE A 759 17.60 8.17 44.08
N SER A 760 17.99 6.91 43.97
CA SER A 760 18.91 6.43 42.93
C SER A 760 18.61 5.01 42.53
N ILE A 761 18.77 4.70 41.23
CA ILE A 761 18.76 3.33 40.72
C ILE A 761 20.08 2.57 40.98
N LYS A 762 21.03 3.20 41.68
CA LYS A 762 22.29 2.63 42.21
C LYS A 762 22.23 2.58 43.75
N SER A 763 23.13 1.84 44.37
CA SER A 763 23.31 1.83 45.83
C SER A 763 23.66 3.23 46.38
N CYS A 764 23.23 3.51 47.62
CA CYS A 764 23.49 4.80 48.27
C CYS A 764 25.00 5.02 48.42
N GLY A 765 25.48 6.21 48.05
CA GLY A 765 26.92 6.56 48.09
C GLY A 765 27.76 6.15 46.87
N ALA A 766 27.19 5.49 45.85
CA ALA A 766 27.90 5.18 44.62
C ALA A 766 28.10 6.44 43.74
N LYS A 767 29.31 7.00 43.70
CA LYS A 767 29.63 8.16 42.82
C LYS A 767 29.48 7.78 41.34
N SER A 768 28.86 8.65 40.55
CA SER A 768 28.84 8.53 39.09
C SER A 768 30.27 8.64 38.54
N LYS A 769 30.73 7.63 37.80
CA LYS A 769 31.81 7.83 36.83
C LYS A 769 31.26 8.42 35.56
#